data_AF-A0A163KAQ1-F1
#
_entry.id   AF-A0A163KAQ1-F1
#
_cell.length_a   1.000
_cell.length_b   1.000
_cell.length_c   1.000
_cell.angle_alpha   90.00
_cell.angle_beta   90.00
_cell.angle_gamma   90.00
#
_symmetry.space_group_name_H-M   'P 1'
#
loop_
_entity.id
_entity.type
_entity.pdbx_description
1 polymer ?
#
loop_
_entity_poly.entity_id
_entity_poly.type
_entity_poly.pdbx_seq_one_letter_code
_entity_poly.pdbx_strand_id
1 'polypeptide(L)'
;MNSNITRARLVEERKQWRRDHPHGFWARPEKNPDGTLNLLTWKCGVPGKDRTNWGNAVYPLTLMFPTDYPSKPPKCKFTPPLFHPNVYPSGAVCLSILNENADWKAAITVKQILTGIQDLLDDPNPDSPAQSDAYVLFKKDRQRYEERVLEQAANNRSIMPAPHLPSFRRRALSLSSLNVPRRYHLPITILQYLCLIPSLIGFLHHLSRAWSPPLFDTTHLFSIKSTPLVYSVANLWCLLAGYWSWLLTTSMVRRWLYQYEVSNAVIRLVIMNGLNWTLSTWICRLYGPDQPVVTWMVICGVLLLSNVCKLMWTAATSVDSKYRGKAAMTTSPPVSASSSTSAAQSVVNGFKLARGEELHYKSTVVRVLVLPLTVVVFVTMFAMLYQIGRMRASVKPVHMDISAKPHPAFTVNNNDNDNLRVMVAVLSAWTPKSIEKRKTFRETTMQLIPDPQHSGVTFHVQFIIGQPPTDHVRATMGTLIDDEIKRYNDVLMLDVSDKYEDLSQKVYGAMEWMDDYQFDYLMKTDDDIFLRWDTISQELKSLGPQERYWQGLAYWNIPPIRDTSNKNSEMNYPLPLFPPYTAGALYIVSRDVVHLIAGVGGPRLFVKNEDQNLGIWLFPYNIRPIHDRRIQQIDACEEDMIAKHFGDFGEPGAIGGTMQDMLANLQQGRRMCQGFRTSVCAMCYPCHHKGTNWREWNFDCHHTKGVTLLHPGALTLVD
;
A
#
# COMPACT_ATOMS: atom_id res chain seq x y z
N MET A 1 -35.66 59.09 -35.22
CA MET A 1 -36.14 57.70 -35.02
C MET A 1 -35.01 56.64 -34.89
N ASN A 2 -33.74 56.90 -35.26
CA ASN A 2 -32.68 55.86 -35.30
C ASN A 2 -31.98 55.51 -33.96
N SER A 3 -31.95 56.40 -32.96
CA SER A 3 -31.18 56.18 -31.71
C SER A 3 -31.58 54.90 -30.94
N ASN A 4 -32.87 54.53 -30.97
CA ASN A 4 -33.36 53.33 -30.30
C ASN A 4 -32.89 52.03 -30.99
N ILE A 5 -32.80 52.04 -32.32
CA ILE A 5 -32.33 50.88 -33.11
C ILE A 5 -30.84 50.67 -32.88
N THR A 6 -30.05 51.74 -32.94
CA THR A 6 -28.60 51.72 -32.67
C THR A 6 -28.31 51.19 -31.28
N ARG A 7 -29.00 51.72 -30.26
CA ARG A 7 -28.82 51.28 -28.87
C ARG A 7 -29.21 49.81 -28.70
N ALA A 8 -30.34 49.37 -29.25
CA ALA A 8 -30.78 47.97 -29.18
C ALA A 8 -29.76 47.03 -29.83
N ARG A 9 -29.26 47.38 -31.01
CA ARG A 9 -28.23 46.59 -31.69
C ARG A 9 -26.93 46.51 -30.88
N LEU A 10 -26.43 47.62 -30.34
CA LEU A 10 -25.19 47.63 -29.55
C LEU A 10 -25.30 46.85 -28.24
N VAL A 11 -26.48 46.85 -27.61
CA VAL A 11 -26.76 46.01 -26.45
C VAL A 11 -26.70 44.53 -26.84
N GLU A 12 -27.25 44.16 -27.99
CA GLU A 12 -27.23 42.78 -28.48
C GLU A 12 -25.81 42.35 -28.90
N GLU A 13 -25.05 43.18 -29.61
CA GLU A 13 -23.62 42.94 -29.91
C GLU A 13 -22.82 42.70 -28.63
N ARG A 14 -23.05 43.50 -27.58
CA ARG A 14 -22.38 43.34 -26.30
C ARG A 14 -22.76 42.03 -25.61
N LYS A 15 -24.04 41.65 -25.68
CA LYS A 15 -24.54 40.39 -25.12
C LYS A 15 -23.91 39.20 -25.83
N GLN A 16 -23.86 39.23 -27.17
CA GLN A 16 -23.26 38.17 -27.98
C GLN A 16 -21.76 38.07 -27.74
N TRP A 17 -21.03 39.20 -27.71
CA TRP A 17 -19.60 39.23 -27.40
C TRP A 17 -19.27 38.62 -26.02
N ARG A 18 -20.08 38.94 -25.00
CA ARG A 18 -19.89 38.40 -23.64
C ARG A 18 -20.16 36.90 -23.57
N ARG A 19 -21.06 36.38 -24.41
CA ARG A 19 -21.37 34.96 -24.50
C ARG A 19 -20.25 34.19 -25.20
N ASP A 20 -19.75 34.73 -26.31
CA ASP A 20 -18.72 34.10 -27.14
C ASP A 20 -17.89 35.15 -27.90
N HIS A 21 -16.58 35.13 -27.69
CA HIS A 21 -15.61 35.92 -28.46
C HIS A 21 -14.30 35.14 -28.65
N PRO A 22 -13.51 35.43 -29.70
CA PRO A 22 -12.27 34.72 -29.95
C PRO A 22 -11.25 34.94 -28.82
N HIS A 23 -10.47 33.91 -28.50
CA HIS A 23 -9.50 33.96 -27.41
C HIS A 23 -8.47 35.08 -27.62
N GLY A 24 -8.13 35.80 -26.54
CA GLY A 24 -7.15 36.90 -26.54
C GLY A 24 -7.71 38.26 -26.97
N PHE A 25 -8.90 38.30 -27.60
CA PHE A 25 -9.59 39.55 -27.90
C PHE A 25 -10.33 40.08 -26.67
N TRP A 26 -10.42 41.41 -26.57
CA TRP A 26 -11.35 42.05 -25.64
C TRP A 26 -12.06 43.22 -26.32
N ALA A 27 -13.32 43.46 -25.95
CA ALA A 27 -14.11 44.58 -26.45
C ALA A 27 -15.10 45.01 -25.37
N ARG A 28 -15.15 46.30 -25.03
CA ARG A 28 -16.05 46.83 -24.01
C ARG A 28 -16.43 48.29 -24.29
N PRO A 29 -17.69 48.69 -24.03
CA PRO A 29 -18.07 50.10 -24.01
C PRO A 29 -17.21 50.90 -23.03
N GLU A 30 -16.88 52.13 -23.40
CA GLU A 30 -16.19 53.07 -22.52
C GLU A 30 -17.10 53.46 -21.35
N LYS A 31 -16.50 53.70 -20.18
CA LYS A 31 -17.21 54.19 -19.00
C LYS A 31 -17.13 55.71 -18.99
N ASN A 32 -18.29 56.35 -18.88
CA ASN A 32 -18.37 57.77 -18.60
C ASN A 32 -17.87 58.07 -17.17
N PRO A 33 -17.46 59.31 -16.87
CA PRO A 33 -17.02 59.71 -15.52
C PRO A 33 -18.07 59.48 -14.42
N ASP A 34 -19.35 59.49 -14.78
CA ASP A 34 -20.49 59.21 -13.90
C ASP A 34 -20.73 57.70 -13.64
N GLY A 35 -19.90 56.82 -14.23
CA GLY A 35 -20.00 55.37 -14.12
C GLY A 35 -20.99 54.72 -15.10
N THR A 36 -21.72 55.49 -15.91
CA THR A 36 -22.58 54.97 -16.97
C THR A 36 -21.77 54.48 -18.17
N LEU A 37 -22.36 53.67 -19.05
CA LEU A 37 -21.67 53.11 -20.22
C LEU A 37 -22.00 53.92 -21.47
N ASN A 38 -20.96 54.42 -22.14
CA ASN A 38 -21.06 54.98 -23.48
C ASN A 38 -21.06 53.84 -24.51
N LEU A 39 -22.25 53.42 -24.92
CA LEU A 39 -22.40 52.33 -25.89
C LEU A 39 -21.89 52.69 -27.29
N LEU A 40 -21.71 53.97 -27.62
CA LEU A 40 -21.25 54.42 -28.93
C LEU A 40 -19.72 54.41 -29.07
N THR A 41 -18.97 54.21 -27.99
CA THR A 41 -17.50 54.15 -28.03
C THR A 41 -17.00 52.94 -27.27
N TRP A 42 -16.30 52.03 -27.94
CA TRP A 42 -15.78 50.81 -27.31
C TRP A 42 -14.26 50.79 -27.37
N LYS A 43 -13.65 50.37 -26.26
CA LYS A 43 -12.24 50.01 -26.21
C LYS A 43 -12.11 48.52 -26.50
N CYS A 44 -11.21 48.21 -27.41
CA CYS A 44 -10.95 46.86 -27.90
C CYS A 44 -9.44 46.56 -27.88
N GLY A 45 -9.10 45.28 -27.85
CA GLY A 45 -7.75 44.80 -28.07
C GLY A 45 -7.76 43.63 -29.02
N VAL A 46 -6.92 43.73 -30.05
CA VAL A 46 -6.75 42.72 -31.09
C VAL A 46 -5.40 42.04 -30.87
N PRO A 47 -5.36 40.74 -30.53
CA PRO A 47 -4.10 40.02 -30.44
C PRO A 47 -3.52 39.80 -31.85
N GLY A 48 -2.20 39.86 -32.00
CA GLY A 48 -1.58 39.37 -33.23
C GLY A 48 -1.75 37.85 -33.37
N LYS A 49 -1.83 37.36 -34.62
CA LYS A 49 -1.92 35.91 -34.88
C LYS A 49 -0.68 35.19 -34.37
N ASP A 50 -0.87 33.96 -33.91
CA ASP A 50 0.24 33.09 -33.55
C ASP A 50 1.07 32.75 -34.80
N ARG A 51 2.38 32.61 -34.61
CA ARG A 51 3.35 32.30 -35.69
C ARG A 51 3.49 33.37 -36.78
N THR A 52 3.11 34.61 -36.48
CA THR A 52 3.38 35.77 -37.34
C THR A 52 4.24 36.80 -36.61
N ASN A 53 4.78 37.77 -37.34
CA ASN A 53 5.59 38.85 -36.76
C ASN A 53 4.79 39.74 -35.79
N TRP A 54 3.46 39.67 -35.85
CA TRP A 54 2.55 40.39 -34.96
C TRP A 54 2.24 39.65 -33.65
N GLY A 55 2.61 38.37 -33.56
CA GLY A 55 2.25 37.48 -32.46
C GLY A 55 2.81 37.91 -31.10
N ASN A 56 2.24 37.34 -30.03
CA ASN A 56 2.58 37.64 -28.63
C ASN A 56 2.39 39.11 -28.20
N ALA A 57 1.59 39.88 -28.92
CA ALA A 57 1.25 41.27 -28.57
C ALA A 57 -0.26 41.51 -28.73
N VAL A 58 -0.79 42.52 -28.03
CA VAL A 58 -2.19 42.96 -28.15
C VAL A 58 -2.21 44.43 -28.54
N TYR A 59 -2.94 44.74 -29.61
CA TYR A 59 -3.00 46.07 -30.20
C TYR A 59 -4.31 46.78 -29.79
N PRO A 60 -4.25 47.83 -28.95
CA PRO A 60 -5.45 48.54 -28.52
C PRO A 60 -6.08 49.35 -29.65
N LEU A 61 -7.39 49.20 -29.81
CA LEU A 61 -8.20 49.83 -30.84
C LEU A 61 -9.46 50.43 -30.20
N THR A 62 -9.90 51.59 -30.67
CA THR A 62 -11.20 52.18 -30.30
C THR A 62 -12.17 52.03 -31.46
N LEU A 63 -13.36 51.48 -31.20
CA LEU A 63 -14.51 51.47 -32.10
C LEU A 63 -15.43 52.64 -31.78
N MET A 64 -15.75 53.46 -32.78
CA MET A 64 -16.67 54.60 -32.65
C MET A 64 -17.88 54.36 -33.56
N PHE A 65 -19.04 54.11 -32.95
CA PHE A 65 -20.29 53.84 -33.65
C PHE A 65 -21.03 55.15 -33.94
N PRO A 66 -21.43 55.41 -35.19
CA PRO A 66 -22.26 56.57 -35.51
C PRO A 66 -23.70 56.38 -35.03
N THR A 67 -24.47 57.46 -34.96
CA THR A 67 -25.87 57.47 -34.48
C THR A 67 -26.86 56.77 -35.42
N ASP A 68 -26.42 56.43 -36.63
CA ASP A 68 -27.14 55.68 -37.65
C ASP A 68 -26.61 54.24 -37.83
N TYR A 69 -25.77 53.75 -36.90
CA TYR A 69 -25.41 52.33 -36.84
C TYR A 69 -26.65 51.45 -36.57
N PRO A 70 -26.84 50.28 -37.22
CA PRO A 70 -25.90 49.57 -38.10
C PRO A 70 -26.01 49.90 -39.59
N SER A 71 -26.79 50.91 -40.00
CA SER A 71 -26.85 51.29 -41.42
C SER A 71 -25.49 51.80 -41.90
N LYS A 72 -24.78 52.59 -41.08
CA LYS A 72 -23.39 52.98 -41.33
C LYS A 72 -22.37 52.21 -40.48
N PRO A 73 -21.15 51.97 -40.99
CA PRO A 73 -20.11 51.25 -40.28
C PRO A 73 -19.55 52.05 -39.10
N PRO A 74 -19.02 51.38 -38.05
CA PRO A 74 -18.21 52.04 -37.04
C PRO A 74 -16.84 52.45 -37.60
N LYS A 75 -16.27 53.52 -37.04
CA LYS A 75 -14.87 53.89 -37.29
C LYS A 75 -13.95 53.17 -36.32
N CYS A 76 -12.95 52.48 -36.85
CA CYS A 76 -11.95 51.74 -36.07
C CYS A 76 -10.63 52.51 -36.04
N LYS A 77 -10.08 52.76 -34.86
CA LYS A 77 -8.85 53.56 -34.69
C LYS A 77 -7.88 52.91 -33.70
N PHE A 78 -6.67 52.59 -34.13
CA PHE A 78 -5.59 52.16 -33.23
C PHE A 78 -5.09 53.33 -32.37
N THR A 79 -4.86 53.06 -31.08
CA THR A 79 -4.36 54.05 -30.12
C THR A 79 -3.28 53.41 -29.24
N PRO A 80 -1.97 53.69 -29.47
CA PRO A 80 -1.42 54.59 -30.49
C PRO A 80 -1.58 54.05 -31.94
N PRO A 81 -1.42 54.90 -32.98
CA PRO A 81 -1.40 54.45 -34.37
C PRO A 81 -0.33 53.38 -34.61
N LEU A 82 -0.65 52.38 -35.44
CA LEU A 82 0.28 51.31 -35.79
C LEU A 82 1.00 51.61 -37.12
N PHE A 83 2.26 51.22 -37.20
CA PHE A 83 2.99 51.10 -38.45
C PHE A 83 2.43 49.93 -39.26
N HIS A 84 1.56 50.22 -40.24
CA HIS A 84 0.92 49.21 -41.08
C HIS A 84 0.45 49.83 -42.42
N PRO A 85 0.56 49.14 -43.59
CA PRO A 85 0.22 49.72 -44.89
C PRO A 85 -1.22 50.24 -45.00
N ASN A 86 -2.17 49.61 -44.29
CA ASN A 86 -3.60 49.97 -44.30
C ASN A 86 -4.09 50.72 -43.04
N VAL A 87 -3.18 51.27 -42.23
CA VAL A 87 -3.53 52.12 -41.08
C VAL A 87 -3.07 53.54 -41.38
N TYR A 88 -3.97 54.51 -41.31
CA TYR A 88 -3.61 55.92 -41.49
C TYR A 88 -2.71 56.42 -40.35
N PRO A 89 -1.92 57.49 -40.55
CA PRO A 89 -1.16 58.13 -39.46
C PRO A 89 -2.02 58.57 -38.27
N SER A 90 -3.32 58.81 -38.52
CA SER A 90 -4.30 59.09 -37.47
C SER A 90 -4.59 57.88 -36.58
N GLY A 91 -4.27 56.66 -37.02
CA GLY A 91 -4.64 55.37 -36.43
C GLY A 91 -5.90 54.75 -37.03
N ALA A 92 -6.61 55.45 -37.92
CA ALA A 92 -7.81 54.91 -38.57
C ALA A 92 -7.47 53.70 -39.47
N VAL A 93 -8.29 52.65 -39.41
CA VAL A 93 -8.08 51.42 -40.19
C VAL A 93 -8.81 51.50 -41.53
N CYS A 94 -8.12 51.20 -42.63
CA CYS A 94 -8.72 51.05 -43.95
C CYS A 94 -9.02 49.56 -44.21
N LEU A 95 -10.30 49.18 -44.16
CA LEU A 95 -10.77 47.83 -44.43
C LEU A 95 -12.12 47.92 -45.18
N SER A 96 -12.35 47.06 -46.17
CA SER A 96 -13.52 47.19 -47.06
C SER A 96 -14.85 47.07 -46.32
N ILE A 97 -14.93 46.20 -45.30
CA ILE A 97 -16.08 46.07 -44.40
C ILE A 97 -16.25 47.25 -43.43
N LEU A 98 -15.40 48.27 -43.48
CA LEU A 98 -15.56 49.52 -42.71
C LEU A 98 -15.91 50.71 -43.62
N ASN A 99 -16.10 50.48 -44.92
CA ASN A 99 -16.47 51.49 -45.90
C ASN A 99 -17.94 51.30 -46.31
N GLU A 100 -18.74 52.35 -46.14
CA GLU A 100 -20.18 52.38 -46.44
C GLU A 100 -20.49 52.06 -47.91
N ASN A 101 -19.59 52.45 -48.83
CA ASN A 101 -19.77 52.28 -50.28
C ASN A 101 -19.09 51.01 -50.83
N ALA A 102 -18.58 50.14 -49.98
CA ALA A 102 -17.93 48.89 -50.37
C ALA A 102 -18.65 47.69 -49.74
N ASP A 103 -18.01 46.97 -48.82
CA ASP A 103 -18.50 45.67 -48.33
C ASP A 103 -19.27 45.77 -47.00
N TRP A 104 -19.56 46.97 -46.51
CA TRP A 104 -20.34 47.12 -45.28
C TRP A 104 -21.75 46.57 -45.43
N LYS A 105 -22.14 45.71 -44.49
CA LYS A 105 -23.51 45.21 -44.35
C LYS A 105 -23.93 45.36 -42.89
N ALA A 106 -25.15 45.81 -42.66
CA ALA A 106 -25.68 45.97 -41.30
C ALA A 106 -25.67 44.67 -40.46
N ALA A 107 -25.57 43.50 -41.10
CA ALA A 107 -25.44 42.20 -40.43
C ALA A 107 -24.03 41.88 -39.89
N ILE A 108 -23.01 42.64 -40.29
CA ILE A 108 -21.63 42.45 -39.82
C ILE A 108 -21.55 42.76 -38.32
N THR A 109 -20.95 41.84 -37.57
CA THR A 109 -20.84 41.89 -36.10
C THR A 109 -19.52 42.50 -35.64
N VAL A 110 -19.46 42.95 -34.38
CA VAL A 110 -18.21 43.42 -33.77
C VAL A 110 -17.13 42.33 -33.79
N LYS A 111 -17.52 41.06 -33.64
CA LYS A 111 -16.64 39.90 -33.77
C LYS A 111 -15.99 39.82 -35.14
N GLN A 112 -16.78 39.92 -36.21
CA GLN A 112 -16.26 39.89 -37.57
C GLN A 112 -15.36 41.08 -37.89
N ILE A 113 -15.69 42.28 -37.38
CA ILE A 113 -14.84 43.47 -37.55
C ILE A 113 -13.47 43.24 -36.91
N LEU A 114 -13.42 42.81 -35.65
CA LEU A 114 -12.15 42.65 -34.93
C LEU A 114 -11.31 41.49 -35.50
N THR A 115 -11.93 40.38 -35.91
CA THR A 115 -11.23 39.30 -36.59
C THR A 115 -10.71 39.73 -37.97
N GLY A 116 -11.50 40.47 -38.75
CA GLY A 116 -11.05 41.02 -40.03
C GLY A 116 -9.88 42.00 -39.88
N ILE A 117 -9.84 42.78 -38.80
CA ILE A 117 -8.68 43.63 -38.47
C ILE A 117 -7.45 42.78 -38.09
N GLN A 118 -7.62 41.69 -37.33
CA GLN A 118 -6.52 40.76 -37.03
C GLN A 118 -5.95 40.12 -38.31
N ASP A 119 -6.82 39.74 -39.24
CA ASP A 119 -6.42 39.18 -40.54
C ASP A 119 -5.64 40.22 -41.35
N LEU A 120 -6.12 41.47 -41.41
CA LEU A 120 -5.47 42.57 -42.11
C LEU A 120 -4.05 42.86 -41.62
N LEU A 121 -3.76 42.67 -40.32
CA LEU A 121 -2.41 42.89 -39.79
C LEU A 121 -1.38 41.96 -40.45
N ASP A 122 -1.75 40.70 -40.66
CA ASP A 122 -0.87 39.67 -41.21
C ASP A 122 -0.85 39.66 -42.74
N ASP A 123 -1.99 40.04 -43.36
CA ASP A 123 -2.15 40.10 -44.81
C ASP A 123 -2.58 41.51 -45.26
N PRO A 124 -1.64 42.48 -45.37
CA PRO A 124 -1.96 43.85 -45.75
C PRO A 124 -2.47 43.92 -47.20
N ASN A 125 -3.52 44.71 -47.43
CA ASN A 125 -4.05 44.96 -48.77
C ASN A 125 -3.21 46.00 -49.53
N PRO A 126 -2.48 45.63 -50.60
CA PRO A 126 -1.63 46.57 -51.34
C PRO A 126 -2.42 47.59 -52.19
N ASP A 127 -3.69 47.33 -52.46
CA ASP A 127 -4.54 48.16 -53.32
C ASP A 127 -5.17 49.34 -52.56
N SER A 128 -4.98 49.42 -51.24
CA SER A 128 -5.51 50.49 -50.40
C SER A 128 -4.45 51.05 -49.42
N PRO A 129 -3.35 51.64 -49.92
CA PRO A 129 -2.29 52.19 -49.08
C PRO A 129 -2.79 53.41 -48.28
N ALA A 130 -2.70 53.33 -46.96
CA ALA A 130 -3.08 54.39 -46.02
C ALA A 130 -1.87 55.08 -45.38
N GLN A 131 -0.72 54.41 -45.32
CA GLN A 131 0.54 54.96 -44.81
C GLN A 131 1.69 54.66 -45.78
N SER A 132 2.25 55.72 -46.38
CA SER A 132 3.28 55.63 -47.42
C SER A 132 4.53 54.89 -46.95
N ASP A 133 5.09 55.26 -45.78
CA ASP A 133 6.31 54.64 -45.24
C ASP A 133 6.18 53.12 -45.05
N ALA A 134 5.04 52.67 -44.50
CA ALA A 134 4.77 51.25 -44.27
C ALA A 134 4.56 50.51 -45.59
N TYR A 135 3.82 51.12 -46.52
CA TYR A 135 3.56 50.56 -47.85
C TYR A 135 4.84 50.41 -48.68
N VAL A 136 5.69 51.45 -48.74
CA VAL A 136 6.94 51.43 -49.51
C VAL A 136 7.88 50.36 -48.97
N LEU A 137 8.04 50.27 -47.64
CA LEU A 137 8.84 49.21 -47.04
C LEU A 137 8.24 47.83 -47.32
N PHE A 138 6.93 47.63 -47.14
CA PHE A 138 6.27 46.35 -47.42
C PHE A 138 6.46 45.86 -48.88
N LYS A 139 6.48 46.79 -49.85
CA LYS A 139 6.63 46.51 -51.30
C LYS A 139 8.09 46.37 -51.75
N LYS A 140 9.01 47.20 -51.23
CA LYS A 140 10.39 47.30 -51.74
C LYS A 140 11.45 46.67 -50.82
N ASP A 141 11.18 46.58 -49.52
CA ASP A 141 12.12 46.06 -48.51
C ASP A 141 11.36 45.30 -47.41
N ARG A 142 11.00 44.05 -47.74
CA ARG A 142 10.21 43.19 -46.86
C ARG A 142 10.93 42.91 -45.53
N GLN A 143 12.24 42.72 -45.56
CA GLN A 143 13.02 42.44 -44.36
C GLN A 143 12.95 43.62 -43.38
N ARG A 144 13.16 44.85 -43.86
CA ARG A 144 13.09 46.04 -43.00
C ARG A 144 11.68 46.31 -42.48
N TYR A 145 10.65 45.99 -43.27
CA TYR A 145 9.26 46.02 -42.82
C TYR A 145 9.04 45.06 -41.64
N GLU A 146 9.47 43.81 -41.77
CA GLU A 146 9.31 42.78 -40.74
C GLU A 146 10.06 43.12 -39.44
N GLU A 147 11.27 43.68 -39.54
CA GLU A 147 12.02 44.18 -38.37
C GLU A 147 11.24 45.24 -37.59
N ARG A 148 10.63 46.21 -38.29
CA ARG A 148 9.80 47.24 -37.65
C ARG A 148 8.52 46.68 -37.04
N VAL A 149 7.91 45.67 -37.67
CA VAL A 149 6.75 44.97 -37.11
C VAL A 149 7.14 44.23 -35.84
N LEU A 150 8.27 43.53 -35.81
CA LEU A 150 8.76 42.83 -34.63
C LEU A 150 9.09 43.78 -33.47
N GLU A 151 9.69 44.94 -33.77
CA GLU A 151 9.93 46.00 -32.79
C GLU A 151 8.61 46.56 -32.23
N GLN A 152 7.64 46.85 -33.11
CA GLN A 152 6.30 47.28 -32.72
C GLN A 152 5.58 46.23 -31.87
N ALA A 153 5.64 44.95 -32.24
CA ALA A 153 5.09 43.86 -31.45
C ALA A 153 5.76 43.80 -30.08
N ALA A 154 7.08 43.95 -30.01
CA ALA A 154 7.81 43.99 -28.74
C ALA A 154 7.36 45.14 -27.83
N ASN A 155 7.10 46.33 -28.39
CA ASN A 155 6.60 47.48 -27.64
C ASN A 155 5.16 47.29 -27.14
N ASN A 156 4.33 46.54 -27.88
CA ASN A 156 2.96 46.24 -27.51
C ASN A 156 2.80 44.97 -26.63
N ARG A 157 3.91 44.29 -26.27
CA ARG A 157 3.89 43.15 -25.32
C ARG A 157 3.48 43.55 -23.90
N SER A 158 3.85 44.76 -23.47
CA SER A 158 3.57 45.29 -22.12
C SER A 158 2.16 45.85 -21.95
N ILE A 159 1.39 45.97 -23.04
CA ILE A 159 0.00 46.48 -23.07
C ILE A 159 -1.00 45.32 -23.07
N MET A 160 -0.56 44.07 -22.83
CA MET A 160 -1.48 43.15 -22.18
C MET A 160 -1.94 43.84 -20.89
N PRO A 161 -3.25 44.10 -20.67
CA PRO A 161 -3.71 43.92 -19.32
C PRO A 161 -3.30 42.48 -19.05
N ALA A 162 -2.26 42.28 -18.23
CA ALA A 162 -1.99 40.97 -17.66
C ALA A 162 -3.38 40.44 -17.32
N PRO A 163 -3.78 39.22 -17.74
CA PRO A 163 -4.97 38.65 -17.14
C PRO A 163 -4.72 38.87 -15.66
N HIS A 164 -5.53 39.73 -15.04
CA HIS A 164 -5.50 39.83 -13.61
C HIS A 164 -6.14 38.51 -13.20
N LEU A 165 -5.40 37.40 -13.30
CA LEU A 165 -5.21 36.54 -12.18
C LEU A 165 -4.64 37.51 -11.17
N PRO A 166 -5.45 38.00 -10.21
CA PRO A 166 -4.88 38.73 -9.11
C PRO A 166 -3.73 37.85 -8.63
N SER A 167 -2.53 38.43 -8.49
CA SER A 167 -1.51 37.83 -7.63
C SER A 167 -2.30 37.36 -6.42
N PHE A 168 -2.30 36.06 -6.13
CA PHE A 168 -3.12 35.45 -5.08
C PHE A 168 -2.54 35.87 -3.71
N ARG A 169 -2.42 37.17 -3.47
CA ARG A 169 -2.30 37.80 -2.18
C ARG A 169 -3.65 37.61 -1.50
N ARG A 170 -3.72 36.49 -0.77
CA ARG A 170 -4.56 36.23 0.41
C ARG A 170 -5.65 37.27 0.68
N ARG A 171 -6.71 37.27 -0.11
CA ARG A 171 -8.08 37.47 0.37
C ARG A 171 -8.92 36.49 -0.41
N ALA A 172 -9.65 35.63 0.29
CA ALA A 172 -10.58 34.71 -0.34
C ALA A 172 -11.56 35.53 -1.18
N LEU A 173 -11.46 35.42 -2.52
CA LEU A 173 -12.44 36.00 -3.43
C LEU A 173 -13.79 35.34 -3.11
N SER A 174 -14.66 36.09 -2.45
CA SER A 174 -16.03 35.68 -2.15
C SER A 174 -16.82 35.57 -3.47
N LEU A 175 -17.88 34.77 -3.49
CA LEU A 175 -18.79 34.70 -4.64
C LEU A 175 -19.33 36.09 -5.05
N SER A 176 -19.41 37.03 -4.10
CA SER A 176 -19.77 38.43 -4.36
C SER A 176 -18.71 39.21 -5.15
N SER A 177 -17.43 38.90 -4.99
CA SER A 177 -16.32 39.52 -5.74
C SER A 177 -16.22 39.06 -7.20
N LEU A 178 -16.90 37.96 -7.55
CA LEU A 178 -16.92 37.37 -8.89
C LEU A 178 -18.17 37.79 -9.71
N ASN A 179 -18.92 38.80 -9.28
CA ASN A 179 -20.17 39.27 -9.94
C ASN A 179 -21.22 38.17 -10.17
N VAL A 180 -21.22 37.11 -9.36
CA VAL A 180 -22.22 36.03 -9.43
C VAL A 180 -23.56 36.55 -8.85
N PRO A 181 -24.70 36.44 -9.57
CA PRO A 181 -25.99 36.87 -9.06
C PRO A 181 -26.36 36.15 -7.75
N ARG A 182 -26.89 36.88 -6.76
CA ARG A 182 -27.19 36.35 -5.41
C ARG A 182 -28.00 35.04 -5.42
N ARG A 183 -28.93 34.88 -6.36
CA ARG A 183 -29.73 33.67 -6.54
C ARG A 183 -28.92 32.38 -6.76
N TYR A 184 -27.67 32.48 -7.22
CA TYR A 184 -26.80 31.31 -7.46
C TYR A 184 -25.80 31.05 -6.31
N HIS A 185 -25.71 31.92 -5.30
CA HIS A 185 -24.72 31.74 -4.22
C HIS A 185 -24.98 30.48 -3.41
N LEU A 186 -26.21 30.31 -2.94
CA LEU A 186 -26.60 29.14 -2.15
C LEU A 186 -26.51 27.84 -2.98
N PRO A 187 -27.05 27.75 -4.22
CA PRO A 187 -26.90 26.57 -5.07
C PRO A 187 -25.44 26.17 -5.34
N ILE A 188 -24.57 27.13 -5.71
CA ILE A 188 -23.15 26.84 -5.98
C ILE A 188 -22.46 26.36 -4.71
N THR A 189 -22.75 26.98 -3.56
CA THR A 189 -22.18 26.58 -2.27
C THR A 189 -22.60 25.16 -1.91
N ILE A 190 -23.89 24.83 -2.03
CA ILE A 190 -24.39 23.46 -1.80
C ILE A 190 -23.69 22.46 -2.73
N LEU A 191 -23.63 22.75 -4.03
CA LEU A 191 -22.97 21.90 -5.01
C LEU A 191 -21.45 21.73 -4.76
N GLN A 192 -20.80 22.73 -4.16
CA GLN A 192 -19.41 22.61 -3.74
C GLN A 192 -19.28 21.64 -2.55
N TYR A 193 -20.16 21.71 -1.55
CA TYR A 193 -20.12 20.82 -0.39
C TYR A 193 -20.40 19.35 -0.75
N LEU A 194 -21.09 19.07 -1.86
CA LEU A 194 -21.28 17.70 -2.36
C LEU A 194 -19.96 16.97 -2.64
N CYS A 195 -18.84 17.67 -2.84
CA CYS A 195 -17.54 17.05 -3.07
C CYS A 195 -17.00 16.31 -1.83
N LEU A 196 -17.55 16.59 -0.64
CA LEU A 196 -17.18 15.97 0.63
C LEU A 196 -17.96 14.69 0.93
N ILE A 197 -19.06 14.42 0.23
CA ILE A 197 -19.96 13.30 0.54
C ILE A 197 -19.23 11.94 0.55
N PRO A 198 -18.37 11.58 -0.43
CA PRO A 198 -17.65 10.32 -0.37
C PRO A 198 -16.77 10.19 0.88
N SER A 199 -16.02 11.25 1.20
CA SER A 199 -15.15 11.33 2.38
C SER A 199 -15.96 11.24 3.68
N LEU A 200 -17.11 11.90 3.75
CA LEU A 200 -18.00 11.85 4.92
C LEU A 200 -18.62 10.46 5.12
N ILE A 201 -19.10 9.82 4.04
CA ILE A 201 -19.62 8.45 4.11
C ILE A 201 -18.53 7.48 4.56
N GLY A 202 -17.33 7.59 3.99
CA GLY A 202 -16.18 6.78 4.40
C GLY A 202 -15.80 6.99 5.86
N PHE A 203 -15.76 8.25 6.31
CA PHE A 203 -15.46 8.60 7.69
C PHE A 203 -16.50 8.04 8.66
N LEU A 204 -17.80 8.21 8.38
CA LEU A 204 -18.87 7.68 9.23
C LEU A 204 -18.86 6.15 9.27
N HIS A 205 -18.59 5.50 8.14
CA HIS A 205 -18.46 4.05 8.06
C HIS A 205 -17.30 3.56 8.94
N HIS A 206 -16.11 4.11 8.78
CA HIS A 206 -14.93 3.69 9.54
C HIS A 206 -15.02 4.08 11.01
N LEU A 207 -15.62 5.22 11.34
CA LEU A 207 -15.88 5.61 12.74
C LEU A 207 -16.83 4.61 13.43
N SER A 208 -17.90 4.21 12.74
CA SER A 208 -18.81 3.16 13.23
C SER A 208 -18.09 1.82 13.42
N ARG A 209 -17.25 1.41 12.46
CA ARG A 209 -16.45 0.18 12.55
C ARG A 209 -15.36 0.24 13.62
N ALA A 210 -14.80 1.41 13.90
CA ALA A 210 -13.82 1.61 14.97
C ALA A 210 -14.45 1.47 16.36
N TRP A 211 -15.69 1.92 16.52
CA TRP A 211 -16.45 1.84 17.78
C TRP A 211 -17.11 0.47 18.02
N SER A 212 -17.60 -0.14 16.96
CA SER A 212 -18.26 -1.44 17.01
C SER A 212 -17.64 -2.34 15.94
N PRO A 213 -16.45 -2.91 16.23
CA PRO A 213 -15.84 -3.87 15.32
C PRO A 213 -16.82 -5.04 15.20
N PRO A 214 -17.16 -5.48 13.98
CA PRO A 214 -18.08 -6.57 13.79
C PRO A 214 -17.56 -7.86 14.44
N LEU A 215 -18.40 -8.51 15.24
CA LEU A 215 -18.18 -9.85 15.77
C LEU A 215 -18.16 -10.84 14.59
N PHE A 216 -17.10 -11.63 14.42
CA PHE A 216 -17.02 -12.50 13.25
C PHE A 216 -16.48 -13.91 13.50
N ASP A 217 -17.13 -14.80 12.75
CA ASP A 217 -16.88 -16.19 12.44
C ASP A 217 -15.49 -16.42 11.81
N THR A 218 -14.83 -17.51 12.20
CA THR A 218 -13.38 -17.75 12.07
C THR A 218 -13.01 -18.65 10.88
N THR A 219 -13.88 -18.77 9.90
CA THR A 219 -13.79 -19.78 8.82
C THR A 219 -12.86 -19.44 7.64
N HIS A 220 -12.21 -18.27 7.59
CA HIS A 220 -11.30 -17.92 6.47
C HIS A 220 -9.91 -17.40 6.91
N LEU A 221 -8.87 -18.13 6.50
CA LEU A 221 -7.54 -18.20 7.09
C LEU A 221 -6.46 -17.23 6.56
N PHE A 222 -6.79 -16.17 5.81
CA PHE A 222 -5.78 -15.21 5.32
C PHE A 222 -6.24 -13.76 5.20
N SER A 223 -7.18 -13.33 6.03
CA SER A 223 -7.47 -11.90 6.15
C SER A 223 -6.87 -11.39 7.45
N ILE A 224 -5.76 -10.65 7.38
CA ILE A 224 -5.38 -9.71 8.46
C ILE A 224 -6.55 -8.72 8.56
N LYS A 225 -7.57 -9.01 9.37
CA LYS A 225 -8.75 -8.15 9.45
C LYS A 225 -8.43 -6.93 10.30
N SER A 226 -8.78 -5.78 9.74
CA SER A 226 -8.45 -4.43 10.20
C SER A 226 -8.86 -4.21 11.67
N THR A 227 -7.90 -3.83 12.53
CA THR A 227 -8.18 -3.51 13.94
C THR A 227 -8.93 -2.17 14.06
N PRO A 228 -9.54 -1.86 15.22
CA PRO A 228 -10.11 -0.53 15.48
C PRO A 228 -9.12 0.60 15.17
N LEU A 229 -7.82 0.38 15.44
CA LEU A 229 -6.74 1.30 15.10
C LEU A 229 -6.61 1.51 13.58
N VAL A 230 -6.70 0.46 12.77
CA VAL A 230 -6.68 0.56 11.30
C VAL A 230 -7.85 1.39 10.80
N TYR A 231 -9.06 1.23 11.36
CA TYR A 231 -10.22 2.05 11.02
C TYR A 231 -10.06 3.53 11.48
N SER A 232 -9.46 3.77 12.65
CA SER A 232 -9.12 5.13 13.10
C SER A 232 -8.08 5.80 12.20
N VAL A 233 -7.09 5.06 11.69
CA VAL A 233 -6.13 5.56 10.72
C VAL A 233 -6.80 5.83 9.37
N ALA A 234 -7.70 4.95 8.92
CA ALA A 234 -8.46 5.17 7.69
C ALA A 234 -9.29 6.47 7.75
N ASN A 235 -9.82 6.85 8.92
CA ASN A 235 -10.49 8.14 9.11
C ASN A 235 -9.59 9.34 8.82
N LEU A 236 -8.29 9.27 9.13
CA LEU A 236 -7.33 10.34 8.79
C LEU A 236 -7.17 10.47 7.27
N TRP A 237 -7.14 9.34 6.55
CA TRP A 237 -7.12 9.33 5.10
C TRP A 237 -8.43 9.84 4.49
N CYS A 238 -9.59 9.54 5.08
CA CYS A 238 -10.88 10.13 4.68
C CYS A 238 -10.85 11.65 4.82
N LEU A 239 -10.36 12.18 5.96
CA LEU A 239 -10.26 13.62 6.20
C LEU A 239 -9.31 14.30 5.20
N LEU A 240 -8.17 13.66 4.89
CA LEU A 240 -7.23 14.16 3.88
C LEU A 240 -7.86 14.18 2.48
N ALA A 241 -8.58 13.13 2.11
CA ALA A 241 -9.32 13.06 0.84
C ALA A 241 -10.39 14.17 0.77
N GLY A 242 -11.14 14.39 1.85
CA GLY A 242 -12.12 15.49 1.94
C GLY A 242 -11.47 16.85 1.78
N TYR A 243 -10.36 17.10 2.47
CA TYR A 243 -9.60 18.33 2.36
C TYR A 243 -9.09 18.60 0.93
N TRP A 244 -8.51 17.58 0.28
CA TRP A 244 -8.01 17.72 -1.10
C TRP A 244 -9.11 17.80 -2.15
N SER A 245 -10.23 17.12 -1.95
CA SER A 245 -11.43 17.24 -2.78
C SER A 245 -12.02 18.66 -2.69
N TRP A 246 -12.10 19.20 -1.47
CA TRP A 246 -12.54 20.58 -1.23
C TRP A 246 -11.61 21.60 -1.86
N LEU A 247 -10.29 21.42 -1.71
CA LEU A 247 -9.28 22.29 -2.29
C LEU A 247 -9.35 22.29 -3.83
N LEU A 248 -9.48 21.11 -4.43
CA LEU A 248 -9.61 20.94 -5.87
C LEU A 248 -10.88 21.64 -6.36
N THR A 249 -12.02 21.35 -5.73
CA THR A 249 -13.34 21.86 -6.10
C THR A 249 -13.41 23.39 -5.97
N THR A 250 -12.97 23.93 -4.84
CA THR A 250 -12.96 25.38 -4.59
C THR A 250 -12.10 26.12 -5.62
N SER A 251 -10.93 25.55 -5.96
CA SER A 251 -10.03 26.15 -6.94
C SER A 251 -10.60 26.09 -8.36
N MET A 252 -11.20 24.97 -8.76
CA MET A 252 -11.74 24.79 -10.11
C MET A 252 -13.01 25.61 -10.32
N VAL A 253 -13.92 25.67 -9.34
CA VAL A 253 -15.13 26.48 -9.44
C VAL A 253 -14.81 27.96 -9.55
N ARG A 254 -13.84 28.46 -8.78
CA ARG A 254 -13.38 29.85 -8.92
C ARG A 254 -12.84 30.14 -10.32
N ARG A 255 -12.06 29.22 -10.88
CA ARG A 255 -11.53 29.34 -12.25
C ARG A 255 -12.66 29.30 -13.29
N TRP A 256 -13.64 28.42 -13.14
CA TRP A 256 -14.74 28.32 -14.09
C TRP A 256 -15.68 29.51 -14.02
N LEU A 257 -16.00 30.02 -12.82
CA LEU A 257 -16.80 31.23 -12.65
C LEU A 257 -16.11 32.49 -13.20
N TYR A 258 -14.78 32.47 -13.29
CA TYR A 258 -14.01 33.53 -13.94
C TYR A 258 -14.02 33.41 -15.47
N GLN A 259 -13.91 32.19 -16.00
CA GLN A 259 -13.74 31.95 -17.44
C GLN A 259 -15.04 31.71 -18.21
N TYR A 260 -16.09 31.24 -17.55
CA TYR A 260 -17.34 30.79 -18.18
C TYR A 260 -18.55 31.44 -17.52
N GLU A 261 -19.69 31.41 -18.22
CA GLU A 261 -20.98 31.74 -17.64
C GLU A 261 -21.34 30.82 -16.47
N VAL A 262 -22.14 31.33 -15.54
CA VAL A 262 -22.51 30.62 -14.30
C VAL A 262 -23.15 29.26 -14.58
N SER A 263 -23.99 29.14 -15.61
CA SER A 263 -24.62 27.87 -16.03
C SER A 263 -23.56 26.83 -16.42
N ASN A 264 -22.59 27.20 -17.25
CA ASN A 264 -21.51 26.31 -17.70
C ASN A 264 -20.57 25.93 -16.56
N ALA A 265 -20.28 26.87 -15.66
CA ALA A 265 -19.50 26.59 -14.45
C ALA A 265 -20.23 25.61 -13.52
N VAL A 266 -21.55 25.74 -13.38
CA VAL A 266 -22.39 24.80 -12.61
C VAL A 266 -22.42 23.41 -13.24
N ILE A 267 -22.58 23.30 -14.57
CA ILE A 267 -22.54 22.00 -15.27
C ILE A 267 -21.21 21.28 -15.02
N ARG A 268 -20.08 21.99 -15.14
CA ARG A 268 -18.74 21.42 -14.89
C ARG A 268 -18.57 20.99 -13.42
N LEU A 269 -19.12 21.75 -12.48
CA LEU A 269 -19.13 21.38 -11.06
C LEU A 269 -19.95 20.12 -10.79
N VAL A 270 -21.11 19.97 -11.43
CA VAL A 270 -21.93 18.75 -11.31
C VAL A 270 -21.18 17.55 -11.89
N ILE A 271 -20.58 17.68 -13.08
CA ILE A 271 -19.79 16.61 -13.72
C ILE A 271 -18.61 16.20 -12.83
N MET A 272 -17.87 17.16 -12.29
CA MET A 272 -16.71 16.88 -11.43
C MET A 272 -17.12 16.17 -10.13
N ASN A 273 -18.23 16.56 -9.51
CA ASN A 273 -18.78 15.83 -8.36
C ASN A 273 -19.17 14.39 -8.75
N GLY A 274 -19.86 14.22 -9.88
CA GLY A 274 -20.23 12.90 -10.40
C GLY A 274 -19.03 11.99 -10.61
N LEU A 275 -17.96 12.50 -11.23
CA LEU A 275 -16.70 11.76 -11.43
C LEU A 275 -16.02 11.42 -10.11
N ASN A 276 -15.99 12.34 -9.15
CA ASN A 276 -15.41 12.08 -7.83
C ASN A 276 -16.16 10.95 -7.11
N TRP A 277 -17.49 10.93 -7.20
CA TRP A 277 -18.33 9.92 -6.56
C TRP A 277 -18.22 8.56 -7.24
N THR A 278 -18.25 8.52 -8.57
CA THR A 278 -18.13 7.26 -9.33
C THR A 278 -16.75 6.65 -9.14
N LEU A 279 -15.69 7.45 -9.14
CA LEU A 279 -14.33 6.98 -8.89
C LEU A 279 -14.18 6.47 -7.44
N SER A 280 -14.67 7.22 -6.46
CA SER A 280 -14.60 6.80 -5.05
C SER A 280 -15.36 5.50 -4.81
N THR A 281 -16.56 5.36 -5.39
CA THR A 281 -17.35 4.12 -5.27
C THR A 281 -16.70 2.94 -6.00
N TRP A 282 -16.09 3.17 -7.17
CA TRP A 282 -15.35 2.14 -7.90
C TRP A 282 -14.11 1.66 -7.12
N ILE A 283 -13.31 2.58 -6.55
CA ILE A 283 -12.14 2.22 -5.73
C ILE A 283 -12.58 1.45 -4.48
N CYS A 284 -13.64 1.88 -3.79
CA CYS A 284 -14.19 1.16 -2.64
C CYS A 284 -14.67 -0.26 -2.99
N ARG A 285 -15.18 -0.48 -4.21
CA ARG A 285 -15.57 -1.83 -4.68
C ARG A 285 -14.36 -2.70 -5.03
N LEU A 286 -13.28 -2.10 -5.53
CA LEU A 286 -12.10 -2.83 -6.00
C LEU A 286 -11.25 -3.40 -4.85
N TYR A 287 -11.08 -2.63 -3.77
CA TYR A 287 -10.28 -3.04 -2.61
C TYR A 287 -11.10 -3.71 -1.49
N GLY A 288 -12.43 -3.62 -1.55
CA GLY A 288 -13.34 -4.23 -0.58
C GLY A 288 -13.37 -3.50 0.80
N PRO A 289 -14.36 -3.81 1.66
CA PRO A 289 -14.51 -3.18 2.97
C PRO A 289 -13.42 -3.56 3.98
N ASP A 290 -12.66 -4.61 3.70
CA ASP A 290 -11.68 -5.19 4.63
C ASP A 290 -10.30 -4.51 4.57
N GLN A 291 -10.04 -3.67 3.55
CA GLN A 291 -8.78 -2.90 3.37
C GLN A 291 -9.01 -1.38 3.40
N PRO A 292 -9.44 -0.81 4.53
CA PRO A 292 -9.89 0.58 4.62
C PRO A 292 -8.76 1.59 4.41
N VAL A 293 -7.53 1.33 4.85
CA VAL A 293 -6.40 2.25 4.67
C VAL A 293 -5.97 2.31 3.21
N VAL A 294 -5.77 1.17 2.56
CA VAL A 294 -5.33 1.08 1.16
C VAL A 294 -6.34 1.75 0.22
N THR A 295 -7.63 1.48 0.42
CA THR A 295 -8.72 2.09 -0.34
C THR A 295 -8.61 3.63 -0.35
N TRP A 296 -8.45 4.23 0.83
CA TRP A 296 -8.40 5.69 0.96
C TRP A 296 -7.04 6.30 0.61
N MET A 297 -5.94 5.54 0.70
CA MET A 297 -4.64 5.92 0.13
C MET A 297 -4.71 6.07 -1.39
N VAL A 298 -5.38 5.15 -2.09
CA VAL A 298 -5.54 5.19 -3.55
C VAL A 298 -6.40 6.40 -3.96
N ILE A 299 -7.51 6.64 -3.25
CA ILE A 299 -8.33 7.84 -3.46
C ILE A 299 -7.51 9.12 -3.26
N CYS A 300 -6.72 9.19 -2.19
CA CYS A 300 -5.81 10.31 -1.92
C CYS A 300 -4.74 10.46 -3.01
N GLY A 301 -4.19 9.36 -3.53
CA GLY A 301 -3.23 9.38 -4.63
C GLY A 301 -3.80 10.02 -5.90
N VAL A 302 -5.03 9.67 -6.28
CA VAL A 302 -5.70 10.29 -7.43
C VAL A 302 -5.99 11.77 -7.20
N LEU A 303 -6.44 12.14 -5.99
CA LEU A 303 -6.70 13.54 -5.63
C LEU A 303 -5.41 14.37 -5.56
N LEU A 304 -4.30 13.78 -5.10
CA LEU A 304 -2.98 14.40 -5.11
C LEU A 304 -2.54 14.67 -6.54
N LEU A 305 -2.59 13.65 -7.42
CA LEU A 305 -2.25 13.79 -8.83
C LEU A 305 -3.11 14.87 -9.50
N SER A 306 -4.43 14.87 -9.22
CA SER A 306 -5.36 15.88 -9.75
C SER A 306 -5.01 17.29 -9.28
N ASN A 307 -4.64 17.46 -8.00
CA ASN A 307 -4.21 18.75 -7.46
C ASN A 307 -2.85 19.19 -8.01
N VAL A 308 -1.91 18.28 -8.22
CA VAL A 308 -0.62 18.55 -8.87
C VAL A 308 -0.82 18.94 -10.33
N CYS A 309 -1.60 18.19 -11.10
CA CYS A 309 -1.94 18.52 -12.49
C CYS A 309 -2.61 19.89 -12.60
N LYS A 310 -3.55 20.21 -11.70
CA LYS A 310 -4.15 21.55 -11.61
C LYS A 310 -3.09 22.62 -11.38
N LEU A 311 -2.18 22.41 -10.43
CA LEU A 311 -1.13 23.37 -10.08
C LEU A 311 -0.09 23.53 -11.20
N MET A 312 0.29 22.43 -11.85
CA MET A 312 1.17 22.43 -13.02
C MET A 312 0.52 23.12 -14.20
N TRP A 313 -0.78 22.92 -14.45
CA TRP A 313 -1.51 23.66 -15.48
C TRP A 313 -1.47 25.15 -15.19
N THR A 314 -1.75 25.57 -13.94
CA THR A 314 -1.69 26.98 -13.57
C THR A 314 -0.28 27.55 -13.72
N ALA A 315 0.76 26.76 -13.45
CA ALA A 315 2.15 27.14 -13.65
C ALA A 315 2.56 27.17 -15.13
N ALA A 316 2.11 26.23 -15.96
CA ALA A 316 2.36 26.17 -17.40
C ALA A 316 1.65 27.31 -18.14
N THR A 317 0.47 27.74 -17.69
CA THR A 317 -0.15 28.98 -18.19
C THR A 317 0.59 30.25 -17.76
N SER A 318 1.49 30.16 -16.77
CA SER A 318 2.44 31.25 -16.42
C SER A 318 3.83 31.07 -17.03
N VAL A 319 4.18 29.86 -17.49
CA VAL A 319 5.50 29.44 -17.98
C VAL A 319 5.33 28.48 -19.16
N ASP A 320 5.00 29.02 -20.33
CA ASP A 320 5.53 28.59 -21.63
C ASP A 320 5.10 29.59 -22.70
N SER A 321 6.03 30.35 -23.29
CA SER A 321 6.45 30.00 -24.65
C SER A 321 7.90 30.36 -25.03
N LYS A 322 8.83 30.63 -24.10
CA LYS A 322 10.10 31.30 -24.47
C LYS A 322 11.41 30.51 -24.58
N TYR A 323 11.54 29.26 -24.14
CA TYR A 323 12.87 28.62 -24.16
C TYR A 323 12.88 27.09 -24.36
N ARG A 324 12.29 26.60 -25.46
CA ARG A 324 12.46 25.18 -25.84
C ARG A 324 12.84 24.91 -27.29
N GLY A 325 13.37 25.90 -28.00
CA GLY A 325 13.76 25.74 -29.41
C GLY A 325 14.93 26.63 -29.85
N LYS A 326 16.08 26.57 -29.17
CA LYS A 326 17.38 27.07 -29.68
C LYS A 326 18.57 26.27 -29.12
N ALA A 327 18.40 24.95 -29.00
CA ALA A 327 19.50 24.01 -28.72
C ALA A 327 19.52 22.90 -29.78
N ALA A 328 19.54 23.32 -31.05
CA ALA A 328 19.94 22.47 -32.16
C ALA A 328 20.33 23.40 -33.32
N MET A 329 21.49 23.15 -33.91
CA MET A 329 21.98 23.73 -35.15
C MET A 329 22.71 25.09 -35.05
N THR A 330 24.00 25.04 -34.68
CA THR A 330 25.10 25.65 -35.44
C THR A 330 26.43 25.18 -34.86
N THR A 331 27.07 24.26 -35.59
CA THR A 331 28.44 23.83 -35.41
C THR A 331 29.36 24.70 -36.30
N SER A 332 30.36 25.34 -35.71
CA SER A 332 31.68 25.61 -36.33
C SER A 332 32.68 26.12 -35.26
N PRO A 333 34.00 25.90 -35.43
CA PRO A 333 34.97 25.69 -34.34
C PRO A 333 35.76 26.97 -33.93
N PRO A 334 36.63 26.90 -32.90
CA PRO A 334 36.98 28.05 -32.07
C PRO A 334 38.27 28.78 -32.50
N VAL A 335 38.38 30.05 -32.10
CA VAL A 335 39.65 30.78 -32.00
C VAL A 335 39.88 31.19 -30.54
N SER A 336 41.13 31.04 -30.14
CA SER A 336 41.75 30.94 -28.83
C SER A 336 41.97 32.26 -28.04
N ALA A 337 42.03 32.09 -26.70
CA ALA A 337 42.81 32.83 -25.68
C ALA A 337 42.47 34.33 -25.47
N SER A 338 42.53 34.96 -24.28
CA SER A 338 43.18 34.70 -22.99
C SER A 338 42.58 35.61 -21.90
N SER A 339 42.63 35.15 -20.65
CA SER A 339 42.76 35.87 -19.35
C SER A 339 42.46 37.38 -19.24
N SER A 340 41.60 37.77 -18.30
CA SER A 340 42.03 38.37 -17.01
C SER A 340 40.83 38.93 -16.22
N THR A 341 40.77 38.55 -14.95
CA THR A 341 39.94 39.11 -13.87
C THR A 341 40.38 40.53 -13.48
N SER A 342 39.44 41.48 -13.39
CA SER A 342 39.26 42.34 -12.21
C SER A 342 38.07 43.30 -12.34
N ALA A 343 37.33 43.47 -11.24
CA ALA A 343 36.45 44.59 -10.87
C ALA A 343 35.16 44.77 -11.71
N ALA A 344 33.98 44.34 -11.26
CA ALA A 344 33.21 44.87 -10.13
C ALA A 344 32.95 46.39 -10.23
N GLN A 345 31.79 46.75 -10.81
CA GLN A 345 30.83 47.78 -10.36
C GLN A 345 30.03 48.34 -11.55
N SER A 346 28.88 47.73 -11.87
CA SER A 346 27.70 48.43 -12.43
C SER A 346 26.46 47.56 -12.66
N VAL A 347 26.50 46.24 -12.52
CA VAL A 347 25.35 45.36 -12.88
C VAL A 347 24.42 45.01 -11.70
N VAL A 348 24.37 45.84 -10.64
CA VAL A 348 23.61 45.51 -9.41
C VAL A 348 22.10 45.81 -9.49
N ASN A 349 21.58 46.50 -10.51
CA ASN A 349 20.16 46.94 -10.49
C ASN A 349 19.28 46.39 -11.63
N GLY A 350 19.43 45.12 -12.03
CA GLY A 350 18.63 44.56 -13.13
C GLY A 350 18.02 43.16 -12.94
N PHE A 351 18.22 42.48 -11.80
CA PHE A 351 17.76 41.09 -11.63
C PHE A 351 17.19 40.83 -10.23
N LYS A 352 16.09 41.50 -9.90
CA LYS A 352 15.24 41.17 -8.74
C LYS A 352 13.78 41.23 -9.13
N LEU A 353 13.28 40.31 -9.96
CA LEU A 353 11.82 40.14 -10.09
C LEU A 353 11.30 38.74 -10.47
N ALA A 354 12.14 37.69 -10.52
CA ALA A 354 11.68 36.32 -10.87
C ALA A 354 11.85 35.27 -9.75
N ARG A 355 12.65 35.53 -8.72
CA ARG A 355 12.97 34.53 -7.67
C ARG A 355 11.86 34.37 -6.60
N GLY A 356 10.90 35.30 -6.53
CA GLY A 356 9.83 35.31 -5.52
C GLY A 356 8.66 34.38 -5.80
N GLU A 357 8.26 34.22 -7.07
CA GLU A 357 7.09 33.41 -7.45
C GLU A 357 7.38 31.91 -7.44
N GLU A 358 8.58 31.52 -7.89
CA GLU A 358 9.05 30.13 -7.86
C GLU A 358 9.24 29.60 -6.43
N LEU A 359 9.73 30.44 -5.51
CA LEU A 359 9.82 30.11 -4.07
C LEU A 359 8.44 29.96 -3.43
N HIS A 360 7.46 30.78 -3.82
CA HIS A 360 6.10 30.75 -3.28
C HIS A 360 5.27 29.56 -3.78
N TYR A 361 5.45 29.13 -5.03
CA TYR A 361 4.83 27.93 -5.58
C TYR A 361 5.31 26.68 -4.82
N LYS A 362 6.63 26.53 -4.65
CA LYS A 362 7.24 25.46 -3.85
C LYS A 362 6.72 25.50 -2.41
N SER A 363 6.61 26.69 -1.79
CA SER A 363 6.07 26.85 -0.44
C SER A 363 4.58 26.46 -0.31
N THR A 364 3.76 26.74 -1.32
CA THR A 364 2.32 26.46 -1.28
C THR A 364 2.02 24.98 -1.49
N VAL A 365 2.70 24.33 -2.46
CA VAL A 365 2.64 22.87 -2.66
C VAL A 365 3.05 22.14 -1.38
N VAL A 366 4.16 22.56 -0.78
CA VAL A 366 4.65 21.96 0.46
C VAL A 366 3.63 22.11 1.59
N ARG A 367 3.06 23.31 1.80
CA ARG A 367 2.14 23.56 2.92
C ARG A 367 0.78 22.88 2.79
N VAL A 368 0.25 22.76 1.57
CA VAL A 368 -1.14 22.33 1.33
C VAL A 368 -1.24 20.88 0.89
N LEU A 369 -0.22 20.35 0.22
CA LEU A 369 -0.21 18.96 -0.24
C LEU A 369 0.77 18.11 0.58
N VAL A 370 2.05 18.52 0.65
CA VAL A 370 3.09 17.67 1.25
C VAL A 370 2.93 17.56 2.77
N LEU A 371 2.79 18.66 3.51
CA LEU A 371 2.70 18.62 4.97
C LEU A 371 1.53 17.77 5.47
N PRO A 372 0.27 17.96 5.02
CA PRO A 372 -0.84 17.10 5.46
C PRO A 372 -0.62 15.62 5.11
N LEU A 373 -0.07 15.32 3.93
CA LEU A 373 0.26 13.94 3.55
C LEU A 373 1.33 13.35 4.46
N THR A 374 2.41 14.08 4.74
CA THR A 374 3.49 13.60 5.62
C THR A 374 2.98 13.29 7.03
N VAL A 375 2.08 14.11 7.58
CA VAL A 375 1.47 13.85 8.89
C VAL A 375 0.64 12.57 8.86
N VAL A 376 -0.24 12.40 7.88
CA VAL A 376 -1.10 11.21 7.78
C VAL A 376 -0.27 9.94 7.52
N VAL A 377 0.76 10.00 6.66
CA VAL A 377 1.68 8.89 6.41
C VAL A 377 2.49 8.54 7.65
N PHE A 378 3.00 9.52 8.38
CA PHE A 378 3.78 9.29 9.61
C PHE A 378 2.91 8.67 10.70
N VAL A 379 1.69 9.16 10.91
CA VAL A 379 0.73 8.56 11.85
C VAL A 379 0.35 7.15 11.40
N THR A 380 0.15 6.91 10.10
CA THR A 380 -0.11 5.57 9.55
C THR A 380 1.06 4.63 9.83
N MET A 381 2.30 5.09 9.60
CA MET A 381 3.51 4.31 9.85
C MET A 381 3.64 3.97 11.34
N PHE A 382 3.49 4.94 12.24
CA PHE A 382 3.55 4.70 13.69
C PHE A 382 2.43 3.79 14.18
N ALA A 383 1.21 3.96 13.67
CA ALA A 383 0.08 3.10 14.02
C ALA A 383 0.29 1.66 13.53
N MET A 384 0.84 1.47 12.33
CA MET A 384 1.19 0.14 11.81
C MET A 384 2.36 -0.48 12.58
N LEU A 385 3.42 0.27 12.88
CA LEU A 385 4.52 -0.19 13.71
C LEU A 385 4.07 -0.53 15.13
N TYR A 386 3.18 0.28 15.71
CA TYR A 386 2.55 0.03 17.00
C TYR A 386 1.66 -1.21 16.94
N GLN A 387 0.90 -1.41 15.86
CA GLN A 387 0.10 -2.61 15.67
C GLN A 387 0.95 -3.86 15.47
N ILE A 388 2.06 -3.79 14.73
CA ILE A 388 3.02 -4.88 14.60
C ILE A 388 3.68 -5.19 15.96
N GLY A 389 4.05 -4.14 16.71
CA GLY A 389 4.56 -4.26 18.08
C GLY A 389 3.53 -4.84 19.05
N ARG A 390 2.26 -4.46 18.92
CA ARG A 390 1.16 -4.98 19.73
C ARG A 390 0.76 -6.38 19.29
N MET A 391 0.80 -6.74 18.02
CA MET A 391 0.60 -8.14 17.58
C MET A 391 1.70 -9.04 18.15
N ARG A 392 2.95 -8.55 18.19
CA ARG A 392 4.06 -9.20 18.90
C ARG A 392 3.87 -9.25 20.43
N ALA A 393 3.17 -8.27 21.01
CA ALA A 393 2.88 -8.22 22.46
C ALA A 393 1.51 -8.81 22.86
N SER A 394 0.65 -9.15 21.88
CA SER A 394 -0.71 -9.66 22.03
C SER A 394 -0.79 -11.15 21.64
N VAL A 395 0.35 -11.76 21.35
CA VAL A 395 0.69 -13.09 21.89
C VAL A 395 1.10 -12.91 23.35
N LYS A 396 0.15 -12.40 24.13
CA LYS A 396 0.04 -12.57 25.57
C LYS A 396 -1.41 -13.00 25.74
N PRO A 397 -1.70 -14.07 26.48
CA PRO A 397 -3.06 -14.56 26.56
C PRO A 397 -3.84 -13.49 27.28
N VAL A 398 -5.12 -13.44 26.98
CA VAL A 398 -6.10 -13.05 27.98
C VAL A 398 -5.78 -13.85 29.25
N HIS A 399 -5.23 -13.16 30.26
CA HIS A 399 -5.02 -13.73 31.59
C HIS A 399 -6.33 -14.37 32.04
N MET A 400 -6.37 -15.69 32.01
CA MET A 400 -7.05 -16.41 33.06
C MET A 400 -6.25 -16.08 34.32
N ASP A 401 -6.92 -15.64 35.38
CA ASP A 401 -6.38 -15.56 36.74
C ASP A 401 -6.09 -16.98 37.26
N ILE A 402 -5.28 -17.74 36.52
CA ILE A 402 -4.48 -18.79 37.10
C ILE A 402 -3.27 -18.02 37.59
N SER A 403 -3.34 -17.62 38.85
CA SER A 403 -2.15 -17.31 39.65
C SER A 403 -1.07 -18.30 39.21
N ALA A 404 -0.14 -17.83 38.38
CA ALA A 404 1.12 -18.48 38.14
C ALA A 404 1.82 -18.45 39.49
N LYS A 405 1.43 -19.37 40.37
CA LYS A 405 2.39 -19.92 41.29
C LYS A 405 3.57 -20.28 40.39
N PRO A 406 4.77 -19.74 40.61
CA PRO A 406 5.93 -20.30 39.95
C PRO A 406 5.83 -21.81 40.20
N HIS A 407 5.64 -22.60 39.13
CA HIS A 407 5.78 -24.05 39.26
C HIS A 407 7.10 -24.23 40.00
N PRO A 408 7.09 -25.05 41.08
CA PRO A 408 8.16 -25.04 42.07
C PRO A 408 9.47 -25.00 41.31
N ALA A 409 10.26 -23.97 41.59
CA ALA A 409 11.62 -23.88 41.08
C ALA A 409 12.18 -25.29 41.16
N PHE A 410 12.82 -25.76 40.10
CA PHE A 410 13.75 -26.88 40.22
C PHE A 410 14.74 -26.47 41.32
N THR A 411 14.37 -26.72 42.58
CA THR A 411 15.20 -26.43 43.73
C THR A 411 16.26 -27.47 43.59
N VAL A 412 17.39 -27.01 43.06
CA VAL A 412 18.66 -27.72 43.06
C VAL A 412 18.87 -28.20 44.49
N ASN A 413 18.53 -29.46 44.76
CA ASN A 413 19.10 -30.12 45.91
C ASN A 413 20.57 -30.29 45.54
N ASN A 414 21.44 -29.62 46.28
CA ASN A 414 22.91 -29.66 46.08
C ASN A 414 23.51 -31.08 46.16
N ASN A 415 22.70 -32.11 46.42
CA ASN A 415 23.07 -33.52 46.45
C ASN A 415 22.89 -34.25 45.09
N ASP A 416 22.22 -33.64 44.10
CA ASP A 416 21.93 -34.23 42.78
C ASP A 416 22.93 -33.81 41.67
N ASN A 417 24.06 -33.20 42.03
CA ASN A 417 25.00 -32.59 41.06
C ASN A 417 25.63 -33.56 40.05
N ASP A 418 25.53 -34.89 40.24
CA ASP A 418 26.11 -35.90 39.35
C ASP A 418 25.08 -36.56 38.39
N ASN A 419 23.79 -36.27 38.55
CA ASN A 419 22.74 -36.88 37.75
C ASN A 419 22.47 -36.07 36.48
N LEU A 420 22.35 -36.77 35.35
CA LEU A 420 21.98 -36.17 34.07
C LEU A 420 20.49 -35.78 34.14
N ARG A 421 20.16 -34.53 33.85
CA ARG A 421 18.79 -34.01 33.93
C ARG A 421 18.17 -33.93 32.54
N VAL A 422 17.04 -34.59 32.37
CA VAL A 422 16.31 -34.64 31.11
C VAL A 422 14.93 -34.03 31.30
N MET A 423 14.66 -32.91 30.64
CA MET A 423 13.29 -32.39 30.54
C MET A 423 12.56 -33.12 29.42
N VAL A 424 11.32 -33.51 29.65
CA VAL A 424 10.50 -34.20 28.65
C VAL A 424 9.24 -33.41 28.37
N ALA A 425 9.10 -32.95 27.13
CA ALA A 425 7.91 -32.34 26.59
C ALA A 425 7.04 -33.40 25.89
N VAL A 426 5.95 -33.80 26.52
CA VAL A 426 4.96 -34.71 25.93
C VAL A 426 3.85 -33.88 25.33
N LEU A 427 3.77 -33.76 24.00
CA LEU A 427 2.70 -33.00 23.37
C LEU A 427 1.37 -33.73 23.53
N SER A 428 0.36 -32.98 23.96
CA SER A 428 -1.00 -33.48 24.11
C SER A 428 -2.00 -32.41 23.65
N ALA A 429 -3.29 -32.71 23.73
CA ALA A 429 -4.35 -31.81 23.29
C ALA A 429 -5.55 -31.76 24.25
N TRP A 430 -6.49 -30.86 23.95
CA TRP A 430 -7.74 -30.67 24.71
C TRP A 430 -8.83 -31.72 24.45
N THR A 431 -8.54 -32.82 23.75
CA THR A 431 -9.57 -33.82 23.41
C THR A 431 -9.82 -34.80 24.57
N PRO A 432 -11.04 -35.38 24.70
CA PRO A 432 -11.30 -36.45 25.68
C PRO A 432 -10.33 -37.62 25.53
N LYS A 433 -9.99 -37.95 24.28
CA LYS A 433 -9.02 -38.99 23.95
C LYS A 433 -7.62 -38.65 24.47
N SER A 434 -7.19 -37.40 24.33
CA SER A 434 -5.90 -36.96 24.84
C SER A 434 -5.80 -37.05 26.36
N ILE A 435 -6.89 -36.80 27.12
CA ILE A 435 -6.92 -37.05 28.57
C ILE A 435 -6.66 -38.53 28.87
N GLU A 436 -7.30 -39.43 28.12
CA GLU A 436 -7.10 -40.88 28.27
C GLU A 436 -5.69 -41.31 27.86
N LYS A 437 -5.13 -40.72 26.79
CA LYS A 437 -3.74 -40.92 26.37
C LYS A 437 -2.75 -40.51 27.45
N ARG A 438 -2.89 -39.32 28.05
CA ARG A 438 -2.06 -38.87 29.19
C ARG A 438 -2.15 -39.81 30.38
N LYS A 439 -3.37 -40.26 30.73
CA LYS A 439 -3.57 -41.26 31.79
C LYS A 439 -2.83 -42.57 31.46
N THR A 440 -3.00 -43.07 30.24
CA THR A 440 -2.35 -44.30 29.76
C THR A 440 -0.84 -44.16 29.79
N PHE A 441 -0.30 -43.03 29.36
CA PHE A 441 1.14 -42.74 29.36
C PHE A 441 1.73 -42.82 30.78
N ARG A 442 1.05 -42.21 31.77
CA ARG A 442 1.42 -42.30 33.21
C ARG A 442 1.35 -43.73 33.74
N GLU A 443 0.31 -44.46 33.38
CA GLU A 443 0.05 -45.81 33.86
C GLU A 443 0.86 -46.89 33.12
N THR A 444 1.57 -46.54 32.04
CA THR A 444 2.31 -47.52 31.22
C THR A 444 3.79 -47.17 31.11
N THR A 445 4.18 -46.43 30.06
CA THR A 445 5.57 -46.17 29.72
C THR A 445 6.32 -45.49 30.86
N MET A 446 5.69 -44.58 31.61
CA MET A 446 6.33 -43.92 32.76
C MET A 446 6.70 -44.89 33.90
N GLN A 447 6.11 -46.09 33.97
CA GLN A 447 6.54 -47.12 34.94
C GLN A 447 7.95 -47.67 34.63
N LEU A 448 8.45 -47.46 33.41
CA LEU A 448 9.80 -47.89 33.02
C LEU A 448 10.88 -46.85 33.36
N ILE A 449 10.51 -45.67 33.89
CA ILE A 449 11.49 -44.67 34.31
C ILE A 449 12.32 -45.26 35.45
N PRO A 450 13.64 -45.46 35.26
CA PRO A 450 14.47 -46.06 36.29
C PRO A 450 14.70 -45.08 37.45
N ASP A 451 14.93 -45.63 38.64
CA ASP A 451 15.27 -44.82 39.82
C ASP A 451 16.53 -43.99 39.57
N PRO A 452 16.48 -42.65 39.70
CA PRO A 452 17.61 -41.75 39.48
C PRO A 452 18.88 -42.13 40.28
N GLN A 453 18.73 -42.71 41.47
CA GLN A 453 19.87 -43.12 42.30
C GLN A 453 20.69 -44.25 41.64
N HIS A 454 20.03 -45.09 40.85
CA HIS A 454 20.65 -46.24 40.19
C HIS A 454 21.03 -45.93 38.74
N SER A 455 20.18 -45.18 38.02
CA SER A 455 20.40 -44.84 36.61
C SER A 455 21.37 -43.68 36.42
N GLY A 456 21.48 -42.79 37.41
CA GLY A 456 22.21 -41.54 37.31
C GLY A 456 21.60 -40.56 36.30
N VAL A 457 20.31 -40.72 35.96
CA VAL A 457 19.54 -39.87 35.04
C VAL A 457 18.17 -39.56 35.66
N THR A 458 17.82 -38.29 35.72
CA THR A 458 16.54 -37.81 36.25
C THR A 458 15.68 -37.26 35.11
N PHE A 459 14.49 -37.84 34.94
CA PHE A 459 13.51 -37.37 33.95
C PHE A 459 12.45 -36.49 34.60
N HIS A 460 12.16 -35.36 33.97
CA HIS A 460 11.10 -34.45 34.38
C HIS A 460 10.08 -34.31 33.26
N VAL A 461 8.98 -35.03 33.40
CA VAL A 461 7.93 -35.14 32.38
C VAL A 461 6.90 -34.04 32.57
N GLN A 462 6.59 -33.34 31.48
CA GLN A 462 5.52 -32.34 31.41
C GLN A 462 4.65 -32.61 30.17
N PHE A 463 3.35 -32.73 30.38
CA PHE A 463 2.36 -32.76 29.30
C PHE A 463 2.07 -31.34 28.84
N ILE A 464 2.36 -31.06 27.58
CA ILE A 464 2.24 -29.72 26.99
C ILE A 464 0.91 -29.57 26.30
N ILE A 465 0.10 -28.62 26.76
CA ILE A 465 -1.15 -28.21 26.12
C ILE A 465 -1.16 -26.70 25.87
N GLY A 466 -1.76 -26.26 24.76
CA GLY A 466 -2.01 -24.83 24.53
C GLY A 466 -3.26 -24.32 25.26
N GLN A 467 -3.67 -23.11 24.93
CA GLN A 467 -5.00 -22.56 25.16
C GLN A 467 -6.04 -23.30 24.31
N PRO A 468 -7.29 -23.44 24.80
CA PRO A 468 -8.31 -24.20 24.12
C PRO A 468 -8.54 -23.66 22.70
N PRO A 469 -8.72 -24.55 21.69
CA PRO A 469 -8.82 -24.13 20.29
C PRO A 469 -10.10 -23.34 19.99
N THR A 470 -11.17 -23.54 20.79
CA THR A 470 -12.45 -22.84 20.70
C THR A 470 -13.08 -22.66 22.08
N ASP A 471 -13.99 -21.68 22.23
CA ASP A 471 -14.75 -21.48 23.47
C ASP A 471 -15.65 -22.68 23.81
N HIS A 472 -16.13 -23.41 22.80
CA HIS A 472 -16.90 -24.63 23.02
C HIS A 472 -16.04 -25.70 23.72
N VAL A 473 -14.81 -25.93 23.24
CA VAL A 473 -13.87 -26.88 23.87
C VAL A 473 -13.50 -26.43 25.27
N ARG A 474 -13.31 -25.12 25.50
CA ARG A 474 -13.11 -24.59 26.86
C ARG A 474 -14.28 -24.92 27.79
N ALA A 475 -15.51 -24.71 27.33
CA ALA A 475 -16.70 -24.95 28.13
C ALA A 475 -16.94 -26.44 28.44
N THR A 476 -16.59 -27.34 27.53
CA THR A 476 -16.81 -28.78 27.70
C THR A 476 -15.66 -29.50 28.42
N MET A 477 -14.42 -29.07 28.20
CA MET A 477 -13.21 -29.78 28.67
C MET A 477 -12.46 -29.05 29.78
N GLY A 478 -12.73 -27.75 30.01
CA GLY A 478 -11.97 -26.92 30.93
C GLY A 478 -11.92 -27.45 32.35
N THR A 479 -13.06 -27.86 32.92
CA THR A 479 -13.12 -28.41 34.28
C THR A 479 -12.34 -29.71 34.42
N LEU A 480 -12.38 -30.58 33.41
CA LEU A 480 -11.66 -31.85 33.43
C LEU A 480 -10.14 -31.63 33.41
N ILE A 481 -9.67 -30.68 32.61
CA ILE A 481 -8.25 -30.32 32.53
C ILE A 481 -7.78 -29.63 33.81
N ASP A 482 -8.59 -28.72 34.37
CA ASP A 482 -8.27 -28.04 35.63
C ASP A 482 -8.15 -29.04 36.80
N ASP A 483 -9.03 -30.05 36.84
CA ASP A 483 -8.98 -31.10 37.85
C ASP A 483 -7.78 -32.04 37.65
N GLU A 484 -7.40 -32.32 36.39
CA GLU A 484 -6.19 -33.09 36.08
C GLU A 484 -4.92 -32.34 36.50
N ILE A 485 -4.81 -31.04 36.17
CA ILE A 485 -3.68 -30.18 36.56
C ILE A 485 -3.52 -30.19 38.08
N LYS A 486 -4.63 -30.03 38.83
CA LYS A 486 -4.61 -30.07 40.30
C LYS A 486 -4.21 -31.44 40.85
N ARG A 487 -4.57 -32.53 40.17
CA ARG A 487 -4.33 -33.90 40.65
C ARG A 487 -2.89 -34.36 40.45
N TYR A 488 -2.33 -34.10 39.27
CA TYR A 488 -1.03 -34.67 38.88
C TYR A 488 0.10 -33.65 38.85
N ASN A 489 -0.20 -32.35 38.67
CA ASN A 489 0.79 -31.27 38.63
C ASN A 489 1.94 -31.51 37.61
N ASP A 490 1.62 -32.19 36.50
CA ASP A 490 2.53 -32.56 35.42
C ASP A 490 2.02 -32.09 34.04
N VAL A 491 1.05 -31.18 34.03
CA VAL A 491 0.48 -30.57 32.82
C VAL A 491 0.89 -29.11 32.78
N LEU A 492 1.59 -28.72 31.71
CA LEU A 492 1.96 -27.34 31.42
C LEU A 492 1.01 -26.77 30.37
N MET A 493 0.23 -25.76 30.77
CA MET A 493 -0.62 -24.99 29.87
C MET A 493 0.11 -23.75 29.37
N LEU A 494 0.39 -23.70 28.07
CA LEU A 494 1.10 -22.59 27.43
C LEU A 494 0.14 -21.50 26.94
N ASP A 495 0.68 -20.31 26.73
CA ASP A 495 0.01 -19.21 26.03
C ASP A 495 0.12 -19.32 24.50
N VAL A 496 -0.41 -20.38 23.93
CA VAL A 496 -0.41 -20.61 22.48
C VAL A 496 -1.66 -21.36 22.12
N SER A 497 -2.23 -21.17 20.93
CA SER A 497 -3.43 -21.92 20.56
C SER A 497 -3.12 -23.41 20.45
N ASP A 498 -4.01 -24.27 20.95
CA ASP A 498 -3.89 -25.73 20.81
C ASP A 498 -4.51 -26.25 19.51
N LYS A 499 -4.61 -25.40 18.48
CA LYS A 499 -5.02 -25.83 17.13
C LYS A 499 -3.88 -26.62 16.48
N TYR A 500 -4.24 -27.58 15.63
CA TYR A 500 -3.25 -28.39 14.90
C TYR A 500 -2.29 -27.54 14.06
N GLU A 501 -2.77 -26.45 13.45
CA GLU A 501 -1.94 -25.55 12.63
C GLU A 501 -0.94 -24.73 13.45
N ASP A 502 -1.15 -24.60 14.76
CA ASP A 502 -0.30 -23.86 15.68
C ASP A 502 0.63 -24.80 16.48
N LEU A 503 0.69 -26.09 16.14
CA LEU A 503 1.48 -27.10 16.85
C LEU A 503 2.96 -26.73 16.95
N SER A 504 3.52 -26.17 15.88
CA SER A 504 4.90 -25.66 15.85
C SER A 504 5.14 -24.50 16.84
N GLN A 505 4.14 -23.65 17.07
CA GLN A 505 4.22 -22.59 18.09
C GLN A 505 4.14 -23.20 19.49
N LYS A 506 3.33 -24.24 19.69
CA LYS A 506 3.26 -24.99 20.95
C LYS A 506 4.59 -25.64 21.32
N VAL A 507 5.25 -26.30 20.36
CA VAL A 507 6.60 -26.86 20.54
C VAL A 507 7.60 -25.76 20.92
N TYR A 508 7.58 -24.65 20.20
CA TYR A 508 8.45 -23.51 20.49
C TYR A 508 8.21 -22.95 21.90
N GLY A 509 6.94 -22.74 22.29
CA GLY A 509 6.59 -22.24 23.63
C GLY A 509 7.01 -23.19 24.75
N ALA A 510 6.98 -24.50 24.51
CA ALA A 510 7.51 -25.48 25.45
C ALA A 510 9.03 -25.34 25.60
N MET A 511 9.76 -25.23 24.48
CA MET A 511 11.21 -25.00 24.50
C MET A 511 11.59 -23.69 25.20
N GLU A 512 10.83 -22.62 24.95
CA GLU A 512 11.02 -21.32 25.59
C GLU A 512 10.82 -21.39 27.11
N TRP A 513 9.76 -22.06 27.57
CA TRP A 513 9.52 -22.27 29.00
C TRP A 513 10.60 -23.15 29.64
N MET A 514 11.08 -24.17 28.93
CA MET A 514 12.09 -25.09 29.45
C MET A 514 13.50 -24.46 29.50
N ASP A 515 13.84 -23.53 28.60
CA ASP A 515 15.16 -22.87 28.55
C ASP A 515 15.52 -22.10 29.84
N ASP A 516 14.50 -21.68 30.60
CA ASP A 516 14.66 -21.03 31.91
C ASP A 516 15.20 -21.98 32.99
N TYR A 517 15.20 -23.29 32.75
CA TYR A 517 15.61 -24.33 33.70
C TYR A 517 17.00 -24.89 33.38
N GLN A 518 17.61 -25.48 34.42
CA GLN A 518 18.91 -26.16 34.30
C GLN A 518 18.69 -27.65 34.02
N PHE A 519 19.00 -28.06 32.79
CA PHE A 519 18.91 -29.44 32.33
C PHE A 519 20.05 -29.74 31.34
N ASP A 520 20.27 -31.01 31.01
CA ASP A 520 21.32 -31.44 30.08
C ASP A 520 20.72 -31.77 28.70
N TYR A 521 19.56 -32.43 28.70
CA TYR A 521 18.81 -32.77 27.48
C TYR A 521 17.34 -32.40 27.56
N LEU A 522 16.77 -32.01 26.41
CA LEU A 522 15.34 -31.95 26.17
C LEU A 522 14.94 -33.12 25.28
N MET A 523 13.91 -33.84 25.70
CA MET A 523 13.27 -34.89 24.92
C MET A 523 11.84 -34.46 24.56
N LYS A 524 11.49 -34.50 23.28
CA LYS A 524 10.11 -34.30 22.82
C LYS A 524 9.51 -35.62 22.38
N THR A 525 8.26 -35.84 22.74
CA THR A 525 7.45 -37.00 22.32
C THR A 525 5.97 -36.61 22.24
N ASP A 526 5.12 -37.47 21.72
CA ASP A 526 3.66 -37.33 21.74
C ASP A 526 3.02 -38.24 22.81
N ASP A 527 1.76 -37.96 23.17
CA ASP A 527 1.00 -38.67 24.21
C ASP A 527 0.54 -40.08 23.79
N ASP A 528 0.72 -40.45 22.53
CA ASP A 528 0.49 -41.79 21.96
C ASP A 528 1.77 -42.55 21.62
N ILE A 529 2.91 -42.16 22.21
CA ILE A 529 4.17 -42.86 22.06
C ILE A 529 4.50 -43.68 23.30
N PHE A 530 4.86 -44.95 23.10
CA PHE A 530 5.47 -45.78 24.14
C PHE A 530 6.99 -45.68 24.06
N LEU A 531 7.64 -45.38 25.18
CA LEU A 531 9.08 -45.15 25.27
C LEU A 531 9.76 -46.22 26.14
N ARG A 532 10.97 -46.64 25.71
CA ARG A 532 11.90 -47.46 26.49
C ARG A 532 12.81 -46.58 27.35
N TRP A 533 12.24 -46.00 28.40
CA TRP A 533 12.95 -45.12 29.33
C TRP A 533 14.19 -45.77 29.94
N ASP A 534 14.12 -47.06 30.22
CA ASP A 534 15.22 -47.89 30.69
C ASP A 534 16.41 -47.90 29.72
N THR A 535 16.14 -48.14 28.43
CA THR A 535 17.18 -48.11 27.39
C THR A 535 17.70 -46.70 27.16
N ILE A 536 16.81 -45.71 27.02
CA ILE A 536 17.18 -44.31 26.78
C ILE A 536 18.03 -43.78 27.94
N SER A 537 17.68 -44.12 29.19
CA SER A 537 18.42 -43.72 30.38
C SER A 537 19.85 -44.28 30.39
N GLN A 538 20.02 -45.57 30.08
CA GLN A 538 21.35 -46.19 30.00
C GLN A 538 22.20 -45.54 28.91
N GLU A 539 21.62 -45.30 27.74
CA GLU A 539 22.30 -44.67 26.61
C GLU A 539 22.72 -43.23 26.94
N LEU A 540 21.81 -42.41 27.46
CA LEU A 540 22.10 -41.03 27.86
C LEU A 540 23.14 -40.96 28.98
N LYS A 541 23.11 -41.90 29.94
CA LYS A 541 24.14 -41.96 30.99
C LYS A 541 25.51 -42.29 30.40
N SER A 542 25.57 -43.24 29.46
CA SER A 542 26.82 -43.62 28.80
C SER A 542 27.38 -42.51 27.90
N LEU A 543 26.48 -41.72 27.30
CA LEU A 543 26.81 -40.60 26.43
C LEU A 543 27.32 -39.38 27.22
N GLY A 544 26.79 -39.16 28.42
CA GLY A 544 27.04 -37.96 29.22
C GLY A 544 26.45 -36.70 28.59
N PRO A 545 26.71 -35.50 29.16
CA PRO A 545 26.32 -34.23 28.55
C PRO A 545 27.01 -34.02 27.20
N GLN A 546 26.26 -33.51 26.22
CA GLN A 546 26.76 -33.22 24.86
C GLN A 546 26.40 -31.79 24.47
N GLU A 547 27.12 -31.25 23.50
CA GLU A 547 26.83 -29.97 22.86
C GLU A 547 26.43 -30.20 21.40
N ARG A 548 25.55 -29.34 20.87
CA ARG A 548 25.04 -29.41 19.50
C ARG A 548 24.46 -30.79 19.15
N TYR A 549 23.92 -31.46 20.16
CA TYR A 549 23.37 -32.80 20.05
C TYR A 549 21.93 -32.74 19.58
N TRP A 550 21.61 -33.55 18.58
CA TRP A 550 20.25 -33.72 18.08
C TRP A 550 20.10 -35.13 17.50
N GLN A 551 19.28 -35.97 18.13
CA GLN A 551 19.01 -37.34 17.70
C GLN A 551 17.52 -37.55 17.47
N GLY A 552 17.17 -38.33 16.46
CA GLY A 552 15.80 -38.75 16.19
C GLY A 552 15.68 -39.55 14.89
N LEU A 553 14.46 -39.92 14.49
CA LEU A 553 14.24 -40.51 13.17
C LEU A 553 14.39 -39.43 12.09
N ALA A 554 15.60 -39.31 11.54
CA ALA A 554 15.93 -38.26 10.59
C ALA A 554 15.31 -38.46 9.19
N TYR A 555 14.87 -37.36 8.58
CA TYR A 555 14.38 -37.22 7.21
C TYR A 555 15.25 -36.22 6.45
N TRP A 556 15.65 -36.58 5.23
CA TRP A 556 16.54 -35.80 4.39
C TRP A 556 16.02 -35.70 2.96
N ASN A 557 16.24 -34.53 2.34
CA ASN A 557 15.85 -34.26 0.95
C ASN A 557 14.35 -34.49 0.68
N ILE A 558 13.49 -34.11 1.64
CA ILE A 558 12.04 -34.20 1.48
C ILE A 558 11.50 -32.85 0.96
N PRO A 559 10.76 -32.83 -0.17
CA PRO A 559 10.11 -31.63 -0.67
C PRO A 559 8.83 -31.30 0.11
N PRO A 560 8.42 -30.02 0.15
CA PRO A 560 7.11 -29.64 0.68
C PRO A 560 6.00 -30.24 -0.18
N ILE A 561 5.02 -30.87 0.48
CA ILE A 561 3.83 -31.39 -0.18
C ILE A 561 2.92 -30.21 -0.53
N ARG A 562 2.56 -30.08 -1.81
CA ARG A 562 1.74 -28.97 -2.34
C ARG A 562 0.33 -29.43 -2.73
N ASP A 563 -0.33 -30.12 -1.80
CA ASP A 563 -1.65 -30.70 -2.02
C ASP A 563 -2.57 -30.37 -0.83
N THR A 564 -3.57 -29.52 -1.05
CA THR A 564 -4.48 -29.07 0.00
C THR A 564 -5.29 -30.19 0.67
N SER A 565 -5.42 -31.36 0.04
CA SER A 565 -6.08 -32.53 0.64
C SER A 565 -5.20 -33.23 1.69
N ASN A 566 -3.87 -33.04 1.59
CA ASN A 566 -2.92 -33.65 2.51
C ASN A 566 -2.78 -32.82 3.79
N LYS A 567 -2.92 -33.47 4.95
CA LYS A 567 -2.79 -32.82 6.27
C LYS A 567 -1.42 -32.15 6.49
N ASN A 568 -0.37 -32.73 5.89
CA ASN A 568 1.02 -32.28 5.95
C ASN A 568 1.40 -31.32 4.81
N SER A 569 0.42 -30.77 4.09
CA SER A 569 0.69 -29.80 3.04
C SER A 569 1.23 -28.50 3.58
N GLU A 570 2.18 -27.95 2.83
CA GLU A 570 2.82 -26.70 3.17
C GLU A 570 2.96 -25.85 1.90
N MET A 571 2.00 -24.97 1.67
CA MET A 571 1.88 -24.15 0.45
C MET A 571 2.77 -22.90 0.48
N ASN A 572 3.22 -22.48 1.65
CA ASN A 572 3.91 -21.20 1.81
C ASN A 572 5.41 -21.33 2.06
N TYR A 573 5.93 -22.56 2.20
CA TYR A 573 7.37 -22.78 2.35
C TYR A 573 8.13 -22.38 1.08
N PRO A 574 9.19 -21.55 1.17
CA PRO A 574 9.80 -20.94 -0.03
C PRO A 574 10.83 -21.82 -0.73
N LEU A 575 11.38 -22.84 -0.07
CA LEU A 575 12.46 -23.67 -0.61
C LEU A 575 11.93 -24.96 -1.24
N PRO A 576 12.64 -25.54 -2.22
CA PRO A 576 12.22 -26.77 -2.89
C PRO A 576 12.34 -28.02 -2.01
N LEU A 577 13.17 -27.97 -0.97
CA LEU A 577 13.41 -29.07 -0.04
C LEU A 577 13.47 -28.51 1.38
N PHE A 578 12.94 -29.26 2.34
CA PHE A 578 13.19 -28.98 3.74
C PHE A 578 14.65 -29.29 4.11
N PRO A 579 15.27 -28.49 4.99
CA PRO A 579 16.44 -28.91 5.75
C PRO A 579 16.20 -30.27 6.41
N PRO A 580 17.27 -31.04 6.70
CA PRO A 580 17.13 -32.27 7.48
C PRO A 580 16.34 -32.02 8.76
N TYR A 581 15.39 -32.89 9.05
CA TYR A 581 14.52 -32.80 10.23
C TYR A 581 14.29 -34.17 10.85
N THR A 582 13.65 -34.23 12.02
CA THR A 582 13.34 -35.49 12.72
C THR A 582 11.85 -35.67 12.89
N ALA A 583 11.38 -36.91 12.86
CA ALA A 583 9.98 -37.24 13.11
C ALA A 583 9.52 -36.84 14.52
N GLY A 584 8.23 -36.54 14.66
CA GLY A 584 7.62 -36.07 15.91
C GLY A 584 7.57 -37.11 17.02
N ALA A 585 7.59 -38.41 16.70
CA ALA A 585 7.43 -39.47 17.70
C ALA A 585 8.48 -39.40 18.80
N LEU A 586 9.74 -39.10 18.46
CA LEU A 586 10.79 -38.86 19.45
C LEU A 586 11.94 -38.08 18.82
N TYR A 587 12.38 -37.03 19.52
CA TYR A 587 13.72 -36.50 19.35
C TYR A 587 14.31 -36.01 20.67
N ILE A 588 15.64 -36.06 20.76
CA ILE A 588 16.42 -35.63 21.91
C ILE A 588 17.41 -34.56 21.42
N VAL A 589 17.46 -33.42 22.12
CA VAL A 589 18.36 -32.32 21.84
C VAL A 589 19.09 -31.87 23.10
N SER A 590 20.34 -31.43 22.98
CA SER A 590 21.08 -30.85 24.12
C SER A 590 20.57 -29.46 24.49
N ARG A 591 20.81 -29.03 25.73
CA ARG A 591 20.37 -27.72 26.23
C ARG A 591 20.82 -26.54 25.36
N ASP A 592 22.05 -26.55 24.85
CA ASP A 592 22.55 -25.47 23.98
C ASP A 592 21.75 -25.36 22.67
N VAL A 593 21.27 -26.48 22.13
CA VAL A 593 20.39 -26.49 20.95
C VAL A 593 19.04 -25.86 21.27
N VAL A 594 18.46 -26.15 22.45
CA VAL A 594 17.23 -25.50 22.92
C VAL A 594 17.44 -24.00 23.07
N HIS A 595 18.56 -23.58 23.66
CA HIS A 595 18.89 -22.16 23.85
C HIS A 595 19.07 -21.43 22.51
N LEU A 596 19.70 -22.07 21.52
CA LEU A 596 19.79 -21.52 20.15
C LEU A 596 18.43 -21.36 19.48
N ILE A 597 17.50 -22.28 19.76
CA ILE A 597 16.15 -22.27 19.20
C ILE A 597 15.27 -21.26 19.91
N ALA A 598 15.26 -21.19 21.24
CA ALA A 598 14.28 -20.43 22.01
C ALA A 598 14.87 -19.27 22.82
N GLY A 599 16.07 -19.45 23.38
CA GLY A 599 16.75 -18.43 24.20
C GLY A 599 17.27 -17.21 23.44
N VAL A 600 17.61 -17.37 22.15
CA VAL A 600 18.06 -16.25 21.31
C VAL A 600 16.86 -15.57 20.63
N GLY A 601 16.53 -14.33 21.01
CA GLY A 601 15.44 -13.59 20.36
C GLY A 601 15.69 -13.36 18.86
N GLY A 602 14.74 -13.75 18.00
CA GLY A 602 14.86 -13.56 16.54
C GLY A 602 13.61 -13.94 15.75
N PRO A 603 13.49 -13.51 14.49
CA PRO A 603 12.41 -13.93 13.62
C PRO A 603 12.54 -15.43 13.29
N ARG A 604 11.42 -16.16 13.39
CA ARG A 604 11.38 -17.60 13.09
C ARG A 604 10.31 -17.88 12.05
N LEU A 605 10.58 -18.85 11.19
CA LEU A 605 9.60 -19.40 10.27
C LEU A 605 8.89 -20.57 10.96
N PHE A 606 7.56 -20.51 11.01
CA PHE A 606 6.70 -21.58 11.48
C PHE A 606 6.01 -22.22 10.27
N VAL A 607 6.05 -23.54 10.17
CA VAL A 607 5.31 -24.32 9.18
C VAL A 607 4.25 -25.14 9.91
N LYS A 608 3.24 -25.62 9.18
CA LYS A 608 2.10 -26.32 9.77
C LYS A 608 2.50 -27.62 10.47
N ASN A 609 3.46 -28.36 9.89
CA ASN A 609 3.96 -29.61 10.44
C ASN A 609 5.18 -29.34 11.33
N GLU A 610 5.05 -29.63 12.62
CA GLU A 610 6.04 -29.34 13.65
C GLU A 610 7.34 -30.13 13.50
N ASP A 611 7.30 -31.31 12.87
CA ASP A 611 8.48 -32.16 12.66
C ASP A 611 9.53 -31.42 11.82
N GLN A 612 9.05 -30.68 10.82
CA GLN A 612 9.89 -29.93 9.88
C GLN A 612 10.50 -28.68 10.52
N ASN A 613 9.87 -28.15 11.56
CA ASN A 613 10.24 -26.87 12.15
C ASN A 613 11.61 -26.89 12.83
N LEU A 614 11.96 -27.98 13.50
CA LEU A 614 13.26 -28.13 14.16
C LEU A 614 14.41 -28.03 13.14
N GLY A 615 14.27 -28.69 11.99
CA GLY A 615 15.25 -28.58 10.89
C GLY A 615 15.36 -27.17 10.33
N ILE A 616 14.24 -26.47 10.18
CA ILE A 616 14.21 -25.08 9.70
C ILE A 616 14.96 -24.15 10.67
N TRP A 617 14.74 -24.29 11.98
CA TRP A 617 15.37 -23.43 13.00
C TRP A 617 16.86 -23.72 13.17
N LEU A 618 17.29 -24.97 12.98
CA LEU A 618 18.68 -25.38 13.16
C LEU A 618 19.54 -25.26 11.89
N PHE A 619 18.91 -25.10 10.73
CA PHE A 619 19.61 -24.95 9.45
C PHE A 619 20.69 -23.84 9.45
N PRO A 620 20.43 -22.62 9.97
CA PRO A 620 21.44 -21.55 9.98
C PRO A 620 22.67 -21.89 10.83
N TYR A 621 22.53 -22.75 11.83
CA TYR A 621 23.60 -23.16 12.72
C TYR A 621 24.38 -24.36 12.18
N ASN A 622 23.97 -24.96 11.06
CA ASN A 622 24.54 -26.19 10.49
C ASN A 622 24.61 -27.34 11.53
N ILE A 623 23.60 -27.42 12.40
CA ILE A 623 23.39 -28.56 13.31
C ILE A 623 22.49 -29.57 12.57
N ARG A 624 22.86 -30.85 12.61
CA ARG A 624 22.24 -31.90 11.80
C ARG A 624 21.77 -33.05 12.70
N PRO A 625 20.67 -33.72 12.33
CA PRO A 625 20.15 -34.80 13.16
C PRO A 625 21.00 -36.06 13.01
N ILE A 626 21.19 -36.76 14.12
CA ILE A 626 21.72 -38.11 14.23
C ILE A 626 20.55 -39.07 14.06
N HIS A 627 20.58 -39.87 13.00
CA HIS A 627 19.51 -40.80 12.67
C HIS A 627 19.47 -41.98 13.67
N ASP A 628 18.30 -42.21 14.26
CA ASP A 628 17.98 -43.43 15.01
C ASP A 628 16.75 -44.14 14.42
N ARG A 629 16.98 -45.30 13.79
CA ARG A 629 15.92 -46.10 13.18
C ARG A 629 14.95 -46.70 14.20
N ARG A 630 15.36 -46.85 15.47
CA ARG A 630 14.56 -47.54 16.52
C ARG A 630 13.33 -46.73 16.96
N ILE A 631 13.17 -45.52 16.43
CA ILE A 631 12.02 -44.64 16.64
C ILE A 631 11.00 -44.91 15.53
N GLN A 632 9.83 -45.43 15.91
CA GLN A 632 8.80 -45.89 15.00
C GLN A 632 7.66 -44.88 14.92
N GLN A 633 7.75 -43.98 13.93
CA GLN A 633 6.78 -42.90 13.69
C GLN A 633 5.39 -43.42 13.26
N ILE A 634 5.35 -44.54 12.55
CA ILE A 634 4.10 -45.18 12.14
C ILE A 634 3.75 -46.30 13.13
N ASP A 635 2.49 -46.73 13.13
CA ASP A 635 2.05 -47.88 13.93
C ASP A 635 2.64 -49.19 13.36
N ALA A 636 3.90 -49.44 13.71
CA ALA A 636 4.66 -50.65 13.46
C ALA A 636 5.19 -51.19 14.78
N CYS A 637 5.72 -52.41 14.78
CA CYS A 637 6.43 -52.97 15.93
C CYS A 637 7.67 -53.72 15.46
N GLU A 638 8.83 -53.31 15.97
CA GLU A 638 10.11 -54.02 15.81
C GLU A 638 10.76 -54.20 17.18
N GLU A 639 11.46 -55.31 17.37
CA GLU A 639 11.89 -55.79 18.68
C GLU A 639 12.99 -54.95 19.36
N ASP A 640 13.67 -54.07 18.63
CA ASP A 640 14.73 -53.19 19.16
C ASP A 640 14.27 -51.73 19.28
N MET A 641 12.96 -51.47 19.23
CA MET A 641 12.39 -50.12 19.30
C MET A 641 12.71 -49.43 20.63
N ILE A 642 12.93 -48.10 20.57
CA ILE A 642 13.02 -47.24 21.76
C ILE A 642 11.81 -46.32 21.91
N ALA A 643 11.11 -46.08 20.80
CA ALA A 643 9.89 -45.30 20.75
C ALA A 643 8.95 -45.94 19.73
N LYS A 644 7.69 -46.15 20.11
CA LYS A 644 6.66 -46.69 19.22
C LYS A 644 5.41 -45.84 19.28
N HIS A 645 4.97 -45.35 18.13
CA HIS A 645 3.66 -44.73 17.97
C HIS A 645 2.53 -45.76 18.05
N PHE A 646 1.47 -45.44 18.81
CA PHE A 646 0.25 -46.22 18.87
C PHE A 646 -0.85 -45.53 18.07
N GLY A 647 -1.33 -46.21 17.04
CA GLY A 647 -2.51 -45.77 16.30
C GLY A 647 -3.76 -45.78 17.17
N ASP A 648 -4.76 -45.03 16.73
CA ASP A 648 -6.02 -44.93 17.43
C ASP A 648 -6.81 -46.26 17.33
N PHE A 649 -7.29 -46.80 18.46
CA PHE A 649 -8.04 -48.06 18.50
C PHE A 649 -9.25 -48.03 17.56
N GLY A 650 -9.29 -48.96 16.59
CA GLY A 650 -10.36 -49.06 15.60
C GLY A 650 -10.08 -48.41 14.24
N GLU A 651 -8.92 -47.77 14.04
CA GLU A 651 -8.51 -47.32 12.71
C GLU A 651 -8.17 -48.50 11.78
N PRO A 652 -8.56 -48.43 10.49
CA PRO A 652 -8.19 -49.46 9.50
C PRO A 652 -6.66 -49.53 9.38
N GLY A 653 -6.07 -50.63 9.84
CA GLY A 653 -4.61 -50.84 9.78
C GLY A 653 -3.88 -50.86 11.13
N ALA A 654 -4.59 -50.61 12.25
CA ALA A 654 -4.00 -50.78 13.58
C ALA A 654 -3.44 -52.20 13.75
N ILE A 655 -2.17 -52.30 14.15
CA ILE A 655 -1.49 -53.59 14.25
C ILE A 655 -1.94 -54.41 15.48
N GLY A 656 -2.84 -53.86 16.29
CA GLY A 656 -3.40 -54.49 17.50
C GLY A 656 -2.45 -54.39 18.70
N GLY A 657 -3.01 -54.56 19.90
CA GLY A 657 -2.30 -54.40 21.18
C GLY A 657 -2.36 -52.97 21.74
N THR A 658 -2.16 -52.86 23.05
CA THR A 658 -2.17 -51.61 23.83
C THR A 658 -0.78 -51.29 24.38
N MET A 659 -0.58 -50.06 24.88
CA MET A 659 0.63 -49.73 25.65
C MET A 659 0.78 -50.62 26.89
N GLN A 660 -0.33 -51.06 27.49
CA GLN A 660 -0.36 -51.99 28.62
C GLN A 660 0.15 -53.38 28.21
N ASP A 661 -0.24 -53.90 27.04
CA ASP A 661 0.26 -55.18 26.53
C ASP A 661 1.77 -55.14 26.31
N MET A 662 2.28 -54.03 25.79
CA MET A 662 3.71 -53.82 25.59
C MET A 662 4.48 -53.76 26.92
N LEU A 663 3.95 -53.02 27.91
CA LEU A 663 4.51 -53.00 29.26
C LEU A 663 4.50 -54.40 29.89
N ALA A 664 3.39 -55.13 29.77
CA ALA A 664 3.26 -56.48 30.30
C ALA A 664 4.24 -57.45 29.66
N ASN A 665 4.51 -57.33 28.35
CA ASN A 665 5.53 -58.13 27.68
C ASN A 665 6.91 -57.89 28.29
N LEU A 666 7.30 -56.63 28.52
CA LEU A 666 8.58 -56.28 29.15
C LEU A 666 8.69 -56.82 30.57
N GLN A 667 7.68 -56.58 31.41
CA GLN A 667 7.66 -57.02 32.81
C GLN A 667 7.73 -58.55 32.94
N GLN A 668 7.27 -59.28 31.94
CA GLN A 668 7.27 -60.75 31.92
C GLN A 668 8.45 -61.35 31.14
N GLY A 669 9.42 -60.55 30.70
CA GLY A 669 10.58 -61.02 29.95
C GLY A 669 10.24 -61.60 28.57
N ARG A 670 9.09 -61.24 28.01
CA ARG A 670 8.66 -61.63 26.67
C ARG A 670 9.27 -60.71 25.62
N ARG A 671 9.15 -61.11 24.34
CA ARG A 671 9.46 -60.22 23.21
C ARG A 671 8.49 -59.04 23.19
N MET A 672 8.96 -57.84 22.83
CA MET A 672 8.17 -56.62 22.92
C MET A 672 6.96 -56.67 21.98
N CYS A 673 7.18 -57.17 20.76
CA CYS A 673 6.13 -57.27 19.75
C CYS A 673 5.29 -58.55 19.86
N GLN A 674 5.43 -59.32 20.94
CA GLN A 674 4.60 -60.50 21.15
C GLN A 674 3.13 -60.11 21.30
N GLY A 675 2.27 -60.64 20.43
CA GLY A 675 0.84 -60.30 20.40
C GLY A 675 0.47 -59.10 19.52
N PHE A 676 1.47 -58.41 18.94
CA PHE A 676 1.27 -57.36 17.95
C PHE A 676 1.34 -57.95 16.54
N ARG A 677 0.52 -57.44 15.61
CA ARG A 677 0.65 -57.82 14.19
C ARG A 677 1.93 -57.22 13.63
N THR A 678 2.71 -58.02 12.94
CA THR A 678 3.98 -57.59 12.33
C THR A 678 3.86 -57.40 10.81
N SER A 679 2.64 -57.16 10.29
CA SER A 679 2.38 -56.99 8.86
C SER A 679 2.94 -55.69 8.28
N VAL A 680 3.28 -54.71 9.13
CA VAL A 680 3.85 -53.41 8.75
C VAL A 680 5.30 -53.33 9.28
N CYS A 681 6.25 -52.97 8.41
CA CYS A 681 7.63 -52.66 8.84
C CYS A 681 7.73 -51.19 9.26
N ALA A 682 8.52 -50.92 10.30
CA ALA A 682 8.88 -49.54 10.63
C ALA A 682 9.80 -48.94 9.54
N MET A 683 9.80 -47.60 9.42
CA MET A 683 10.69 -46.88 8.49
C MET A 683 12.15 -47.28 8.75
N CYS A 684 12.94 -47.43 7.70
CA CYS A 684 14.35 -47.87 7.79
C CYS A 684 14.58 -49.31 8.30
N TYR A 685 13.54 -50.13 8.48
CA TYR A 685 13.69 -51.56 8.74
C TYR A 685 13.55 -52.40 7.46
N PRO A 686 14.24 -53.55 7.37
CA PRO A 686 14.00 -54.53 6.31
C PRO A 686 12.56 -55.10 6.40
N CYS A 687 11.79 -54.97 5.31
CA CYS A 687 10.39 -55.43 5.26
C CYS A 687 10.25 -56.90 4.80
N HIS A 688 11.21 -57.77 5.11
CA HIS A 688 11.17 -59.17 4.65
C HIS A 688 9.88 -59.87 5.11
N HIS A 689 9.06 -60.32 4.17
CA HIS A 689 7.80 -61.03 4.41
C HIS A 689 6.69 -60.21 5.10
N LYS A 690 6.77 -58.87 5.09
CA LYS A 690 5.70 -57.97 5.57
C LYS A 690 4.84 -57.48 4.40
N GLY A 691 3.56 -57.19 4.67
CA GLY A 691 2.56 -56.86 3.65
C GLY A 691 2.62 -55.41 3.15
N THR A 692 3.17 -54.50 3.96
CA THR A 692 3.32 -53.09 3.60
C THR A 692 4.81 -52.74 3.60
N ASN A 693 5.34 -52.25 2.49
CA ASN A 693 6.73 -51.85 2.37
C ASN A 693 6.81 -50.34 2.17
N TRP A 694 7.47 -49.63 3.10
CA TRP A 694 7.62 -48.16 3.01
C TRP A 694 8.35 -47.70 1.74
N ARG A 695 9.08 -48.58 1.04
CA ARG A 695 9.65 -48.30 -0.29
C ARG A 695 8.58 -48.07 -1.37
N GLU A 696 7.41 -48.68 -1.22
CA GLU A 696 6.25 -48.45 -2.10
C GLU A 696 5.70 -47.03 -1.94
N TRP A 697 5.98 -46.37 -0.81
CA TRP A 697 5.64 -44.97 -0.55
C TRP A 697 6.74 -44.01 -1.03
N ASN A 698 7.62 -44.45 -1.94
CA ASN A 698 8.74 -43.69 -2.49
C ASN A 698 9.80 -43.26 -1.47
N PHE A 699 9.92 -43.96 -0.34
CA PHE A 699 11.01 -43.74 0.62
C PHE A 699 12.20 -44.68 0.37
N ASP A 700 13.40 -44.17 0.64
CA ASP A 700 14.64 -44.94 0.79
C ASP A 700 15.21 -44.70 2.19
N CYS A 701 16.16 -45.52 2.63
CA CYS A 701 16.85 -45.31 3.90
C CYS A 701 18.37 -45.38 3.75
N HIS A 702 19.02 -44.29 4.11
CA HIS A 702 20.48 -44.18 4.16
C HIS A 702 20.96 -44.34 5.60
N HIS A 703 21.93 -45.22 5.84
CA HIS A 703 22.43 -45.55 7.19
C HIS A 703 22.76 -44.34 8.09
N THR A 704 23.32 -43.26 7.54
CA THR A 704 23.64 -42.03 8.31
C THR A 704 22.62 -40.90 8.20
N LYS A 705 21.90 -40.79 7.07
CA LYS A 705 20.96 -39.67 6.85
C LYS A 705 19.54 -40.03 7.29
N GLY A 706 19.24 -41.32 7.42
CA GLY A 706 17.89 -41.80 7.67
C GLY A 706 17.04 -41.83 6.42
N VAL A 707 15.79 -41.42 6.57
CA VAL A 707 14.77 -41.51 5.52
C VAL A 707 15.06 -40.49 4.42
N THR A 708 15.11 -40.96 3.18
CA THR A 708 15.24 -40.15 1.95
C THR A 708 14.18 -40.58 0.94
N LEU A 709 14.17 -40.01 -0.25
CA LEU A 709 13.31 -40.46 -1.35
C LEU A 709 14.03 -41.45 -2.26
N LEU A 710 13.32 -42.48 -2.71
CA LEU A 710 13.79 -43.44 -3.71
C LEU A 710 13.90 -42.77 -5.10
N HIS A 711 12.86 -42.02 -5.47
CA HIS A 711 12.79 -41.24 -6.71
C HIS A 711 12.45 -39.78 -6.38
N PRO A 712 13.46 -38.89 -6.31
CA PRO A 712 13.27 -37.48 -5.94
C PRO A 712 12.33 -36.70 -6.88
N GLY A 713 12.19 -37.12 -8.14
CA GLY A 713 11.33 -36.48 -9.14
C GLY A 713 9.86 -36.93 -9.15
N ALA A 714 9.48 -37.92 -8.33
CA ALA A 714 8.13 -38.50 -8.37
C ALA A 714 7.10 -37.79 -7.46
N LEU A 715 7.53 -36.82 -6.63
CA LEU A 715 6.62 -35.99 -5.80
C LEU A 715 6.10 -34.74 -6.51
N THR A 716 6.46 -34.54 -7.78
CA THR A 716 5.75 -33.64 -8.68
C THR A 716 4.83 -34.47 -9.56
N LEU A 717 3.52 -34.27 -9.39
CA LEU A 717 2.41 -34.93 -10.10
C LEU A 717 1.85 -36.18 -9.40
N VAL A 718 0.88 -35.96 -8.52
CA VAL A 718 -0.26 -36.89 -8.42
C VAL A 718 -1.50 -36.01 -8.59
N ASP A 719 -2.30 -36.37 -9.60
CA ASP A 719 -3.59 -35.79 -9.98
C ASP A 719 -4.63 -35.76 -8.84
#